data_AF-A0A814XYF0-F1
#
_entry.id   AF-A0A814XYF0-F1
#
_cell.length_a   1.000
_cell.length_b   1.000
_cell.length_c   1.000
_cell.angle_alpha   90.00
_cell.angle_beta   90.00
_cell.angle_gamma   90.00
#
_symmetry.space_group_name_H-M   'P 1'
#
loop_
_entity.id
_entity.type
_entity.pdbx_description
1 polymer ?
#
loop_
_entity_poly.entity_id
_entity_poly.type
_entity_poly.pdbx_seq_one_letter_code
_entity_poly.pdbx_strand_id
1 'polypeptide(L)'
;MSLNIFLLCYTILILIQPIFTDIYLHNPRGSNNRHNENTPERANAQLSFNSQNNNRGGYNVGDDGAIYYYANSILPIQWTNQHSCNDVNADCTLILQYTCGDSLRDGASTTTIPVTVDGEQNSTYRLTEDLTSYLNCRVRSRNKNLFTAEQNLGSSSTSTRQNPAGTRYGYECPEERDYYPYWQPTNWIDIAILTNRQDLCSYYRQNSQNIQSRFACTFANKDVLIAANNLGIIIPNNKEQCEAFTDSRLNGTKPSWVEYPSLNQPAPECYTPPYTRENHLGDIFGSDMPVYNWTLPNISAKKCVLRVRYNISTADYDSWNINSTSNLGNLYVMKEYFANESTAQNRGYRYQTNPQIQLFDGVNLTLQLAINTQQYGRVFQDRSFTFEIRQRPTEYQDRPIYNLNVRGRRGNIVQVYPALEYDFVPNRLEIPPNSYVHIQWIGSNTTPPGAGQGNQQIDRNNLLLLTNKKINPNWNQFQYLNFTGLFIANLPELLNQSTFLNLSLSDLRNLAASGQNTDPLLLNATAYFDLGPRLITDKSSGIYHYVSTRNNDFSNRDQKGRIIVQPFQFNYQTIGQNTYTTKLEDTTVIFPEGSVNTTVPIKLSKFSRDQLSQILPLNGQNIVNKQTLFDSVYVVEPYDLQFSSNIQFQIPFQELNNDQKNVDVLQFEPTNGVYLKLFSTLDTNNRVLKFQSDTAGVFVFVEKSSSSIWVAGVVIPIVLIVIIIISTVIYFRLSPNRYIQVKDQLTKTKRSFFSRV
;
A
#
# COMPACT_ATOMS: atom_id res chain seq x y z
N MET A 1 42.77 -15.48 47.99
CA MET A 1 42.55 -14.11 47.50
C MET A 1 43.23 -14.04 46.13
N SER A 2 42.56 -13.51 45.09
CA SER A 2 43.05 -13.45 43.69
C SER A 2 42.79 -14.66 42.78
N LEU A 3 41.51 -14.98 42.52
CA LEU A 3 41.08 -15.58 41.22
C LEU A 3 39.57 -15.47 40.94
N ASN A 4 38.79 -14.69 41.70
CA ASN A 4 37.32 -14.61 41.56
C ASN A 4 36.79 -13.24 41.14
N ILE A 5 37.65 -12.32 40.70
CA ILE A 5 37.24 -10.98 40.24
C ILE A 5 37.29 -10.85 38.70
N PHE A 6 38.00 -11.75 38.00
CA PHE A 6 38.14 -11.66 36.55
C PHE A 6 36.99 -12.27 35.74
N LEU A 7 36.14 -13.12 36.34
CA LEU A 7 34.98 -13.72 35.65
C LEU A 7 33.66 -12.96 35.89
N LEU A 8 33.58 -12.12 36.93
CA LEU A 8 32.35 -11.39 37.27
C LEU A 8 32.15 -10.11 36.45
N CYS A 9 33.18 -9.66 35.72
CA CYS A 9 33.10 -8.47 34.87
C CYS A 9 32.85 -8.78 33.39
N TYR A 10 32.77 -10.05 32.97
CA TYR A 10 32.69 -10.41 31.54
C TYR A 10 31.32 -10.90 31.05
N THR A 11 30.27 -10.97 31.89
CA THR A 11 28.97 -11.56 31.49
C THR A 11 27.71 -10.84 32.00
N ILE A 12 27.75 -9.54 32.30
CA ILE A 12 26.53 -8.71 32.46
C ILE A 12 26.69 -7.37 31.73
N LEU A 13 27.11 -7.48 30.47
CA LEU A 13 26.85 -6.49 29.43
C LEU A 13 26.59 -7.30 28.17
N ILE A 14 25.53 -8.11 28.20
CA ILE A 14 24.85 -8.46 26.95
C ILE A 14 24.42 -7.11 26.40
N LEU A 15 25.23 -6.61 25.46
CA LEU A 15 24.88 -5.53 24.56
C LEU A 15 23.46 -5.82 24.09
N ILE A 16 22.50 -5.05 24.60
CA ILE A 16 21.15 -4.98 24.04
C ILE A 16 21.37 -4.32 22.68
N GLN A 17 21.84 -5.10 21.70
CA GLN A 17 21.88 -4.69 20.31
C GLN A 17 20.41 -4.59 19.91
N PRO A 18 19.89 -3.39 19.60
CA PRO A 18 18.59 -3.31 18.97
C PRO A 18 18.69 -4.08 17.65
N ILE A 19 18.02 -5.23 17.57
CA ILE A 19 17.83 -5.90 16.30
C ILE A 19 16.88 -4.99 15.54
N PHE A 20 17.42 -4.24 14.58
CA PHE A 20 16.63 -3.45 13.65
C PHE A 20 16.07 -4.43 12.63
N THR A 21 14.75 -4.42 12.45
CA THR A 21 14.11 -5.24 11.44
C THR A 21 13.12 -4.37 10.71
N ASP A 22 13.29 -4.26 9.41
CA ASP A 22 13.02 -2.95 8.83
C ASP A 22 11.70 -2.86 8.06
N ILE A 23 11.03 -1.71 8.14
CA ILE A 23 10.05 -1.26 7.15
C ILE A 23 10.49 0.05 6.51
N TYR A 24 10.56 0.09 5.18
CA TYR A 24 10.94 1.28 4.42
C TYR A 24 9.84 1.73 3.50
N LEU A 25 9.41 2.99 3.63
CA LEU A 25 8.44 3.59 2.74
C LEU A 25 9.14 4.14 1.49
N HIS A 26 8.64 3.79 0.31
CA HIS A 26 9.25 4.14 -0.99
C HIS A 26 8.45 5.16 -1.79
N ASN A 27 7.12 5.17 -1.66
CA ASN A 27 6.26 6.19 -2.27
C ASN A 27 5.04 6.49 -1.39
N PRO A 28 4.75 7.77 -1.07
CA PRO A 28 5.68 8.90 -1.12
C PRO A 28 7.00 8.59 -0.40
N ARG A 29 8.10 9.25 -0.77
CA ARG A 29 9.45 8.91 -0.26
C ARG A 29 9.50 8.91 1.27
N GLY A 30 9.85 7.77 1.86
CA GLY A 30 10.08 7.58 3.30
C GLY A 30 11.37 8.22 3.77
N SER A 31 11.32 8.83 4.95
CA SER A 31 12.46 9.57 5.49
C SER A 31 13.31 8.73 6.43
N ASN A 32 12.73 7.81 7.21
CA ASN A 32 13.44 7.04 8.24
C ASN A 32 14.29 7.92 9.20
N ASN A 33 13.79 9.11 9.57
CA ASN A 33 14.51 10.18 10.29
C ASN A 33 15.74 10.78 9.57
N ARG A 34 15.94 10.45 8.30
CA ARG A 34 16.94 11.08 7.44
C ARG A 34 16.46 12.47 7.03
N HIS A 35 17.39 13.43 6.99
CA HIS A 35 17.18 14.80 6.54
C HIS A 35 18.49 15.43 6.03
N ASN A 36 18.59 15.64 4.71
CA ASN A 36 19.70 16.36 4.06
C ASN A 36 21.11 15.91 4.47
N GLU A 37 21.32 14.65 4.82
CA GLU A 37 22.67 14.17 5.14
C GLU A 37 23.41 13.70 3.88
N ASN A 38 24.72 13.95 3.86
CA ASN A 38 25.66 13.44 2.86
C ASN A 38 26.36 12.14 3.29
N THR A 39 25.93 11.52 4.40
CA THR A 39 26.41 10.24 4.91
C THR A 39 25.43 9.12 4.55
N PRO A 40 25.86 7.86 4.32
CA PRO A 40 24.92 6.75 4.07
C PRO A 40 23.89 6.53 5.19
N GLU A 41 24.28 6.81 6.43
CA GLU A 41 23.45 6.73 7.64
C GLU A 41 22.78 8.08 7.95
N ARG A 42 21.59 8.03 8.56
CA ARG A 42 20.94 9.20 9.16
C ARG A 42 21.77 9.75 10.33
N ALA A 43 21.77 11.07 10.52
CA ALA A 43 22.55 11.69 11.60
C ALA A 43 21.90 11.55 12.98
N ASN A 44 20.57 11.53 13.04
CA ASN A 44 19.83 11.54 14.31
C ASN A 44 18.60 10.61 14.25
N ALA A 45 18.67 9.47 14.94
CA ALA A 45 17.54 8.53 15.03
C ALA A 45 16.35 9.06 15.86
N GLN A 46 16.54 10.14 16.63
CA GLN A 46 15.52 10.79 17.46
C GLN A 46 14.94 12.05 16.82
N LEU A 47 15.19 12.27 15.52
CA LEU A 47 14.79 13.50 14.82
C LEU A 47 13.28 13.78 14.94
N SER A 48 12.44 12.83 14.53
CA SER A 48 10.97 13.02 14.52
C SER A 48 10.16 11.85 15.08
N PHE A 49 10.58 10.60 14.90
CA PHE A 49 9.83 9.42 15.38
C PHE A 49 10.74 8.22 15.65
N ASN A 50 10.28 7.21 16.39
CA ASN A 50 11.06 6.02 16.65
C ASN A 50 10.81 4.96 15.57
N SER A 51 11.63 4.96 14.51
CA SER A 51 11.42 4.08 13.36
C SER A 51 11.69 2.60 13.65
N GLN A 52 12.61 2.32 14.58
CA GLN A 52 13.12 0.97 14.86
C GLN A 52 13.79 0.29 13.64
N ASN A 53 14.09 1.05 12.59
CA ASN A 53 14.77 0.59 11.38
C ASN A 53 16.27 0.88 11.41
N ASN A 54 17.02 0.22 10.52
CA ASN A 54 18.43 0.48 10.24
C ASN A 54 18.68 1.96 9.89
N ASN A 55 19.80 2.51 10.37
CA ASN A 55 20.19 3.90 10.14
C ASN A 55 20.48 4.23 8.67
N ARG A 56 20.77 3.24 7.83
CA ARG A 56 21.08 3.44 6.40
C ARG A 56 19.84 3.55 5.51
N GLY A 57 18.64 3.25 6.00
CA GLY A 57 17.40 3.38 5.22
C GLY A 57 16.90 4.83 5.07
N GLY A 58 15.87 5.01 4.27
CA GLY A 58 15.24 6.31 4.00
C GLY A 58 15.93 7.14 2.91
N TYR A 59 15.24 8.19 2.48
CA TYR A 59 15.66 9.12 1.45
C TYR A 59 15.95 10.50 2.03
N ASN A 60 16.69 11.34 1.28
CA ASN A 60 16.79 12.76 1.64
C ASN A 60 15.53 13.51 1.24
N VAL A 61 15.25 14.58 1.99
CA VAL A 61 14.14 15.48 1.69
C VAL A 61 14.35 16.07 0.30
N GLY A 62 13.24 16.36 -0.37
CA GLY A 62 13.28 17.01 -1.64
C GLY A 62 13.79 18.44 -1.55
N ASP A 63 14.68 18.83 -2.46
CA ASP A 63 15.02 20.24 -2.65
C ASP A 63 13.97 20.91 -3.55
N ASP A 64 13.77 22.22 -3.40
CA ASP A 64 12.84 23.04 -4.19
C ASP A 64 11.33 22.89 -3.87
N GLY A 65 10.98 22.37 -2.68
CA GLY A 65 9.61 22.41 -2.13
C GLY A 65 8.99 21.04 -1.87
N ALA A 66 7.70 21.01 -1.54
CA ALA A 66 6.95 19.77 -1.32
C ALA A 66 6.34 19.27 -2.63
N ILE A 67 6.43 17.96 -2.88
CA ILE A 67 5.66 17.32 -3.94
C ILE A 67 4.16 17.45 -3.63
N TYR A 68 3.33 17.58 -4.65
CA TYR A 68 1.88 17.69 -4.46
C TYR A 68 1.11 16.66 -5.26
N TYR A 69 -0.09 16.34 -4.79
CA TYR A 69 -1.02 15.46 -5.48
C TYR A 69 -2.39 16.10 -5.50
N TYR A 70 -3.19 15.79 -6.52
CA TYR A 70 -4.57 16.26 -6.57
C TYR A 70 -5.49 15.36 -5.73
N ALA A 71 -6.48 15.98 -5.08
CA ALA A 71 -7.61 15.30 -4.47
C ALA A 71 -8.21 14.24 -5.42
N ASN A 72 -8.61 13.10 -4.85
CA ASN A 72 -9.15 11.92 -5.56
C ASN A 72 -8.19 11.29 -6.59
N SER A 73 -6.92 11.69 -6.66
CA SER A 73 -5.92 11.01 -7.50
C SER A 73 -5.43 9.73 -6.82
N ILE A 74 -4.94 8.79 -7.62
CA ILE A 74 -4.48 7.48 -7.16
C ILE A 74 -2.98 7.55 -6.92
N LEU A 75 -2.58 7.41 -5.66
CA LEU A 75 -1.19 7.42 -5.20
C LEU A 75 -0.80 6.00 -4.76
N PRO A 76 0.12 5.32 -5.47
CA PRO A 76 0.58 4.00 -5.04
C PRO A 76 1.47 4.12 -3.81
N ILE A 77 0.95 3.77 -2.63
CA ILE A 77 1.74 3.61 -1.41
C ILE A 77 2.57 2.36 -1.55
N GLN A 78 3.89 2.49 -1.48
CA GLN A 78 4.79 1.37 -1.67
C GLN A 78 5.81 1.28 -0.55
N TRP A 79 6.08 0.06 -0.08
CA TRP A 79 7.05 -0.19 0.98
C TRP A 79 7.80 -1.50 0.76
N THR A 80 8.87 -1.69 1.53
CA THR A 80 9.50 -3.00 1.74
C THR A 80 9.48 -3.32 3.23
N ASN A 81 9.35 -4.60 3.57
CA ASN A 81 9.42 -5.09 4.94
C ASN A 81 10.35 -6.30 5.01
N GLN A 82 11.26 -6.33 5.98
CA GLN A 82 12.26 -7.38 6.09
C GLN A 82 11.67 -8.72 6.53
N HIS A 83 10.73 -8.69 7.47
CA HIS A 83 10.04 -9.90 7.91
C HIS A 83 8.90 -10.26 6.97
N SER A 84 8.42 -11.50 7.09
CA SER A 84 7.31 -11.95 6.26
C SER A 84 5.98 -11.34 6.71
N CYS A 85 5.03 -11.31 5.78
CA CYS A 85 3.65 -10.94 6.02
C CYS A 85 2.77 -11.78 5.11
N ASN A 86 1.58 -12.17 5.60
CA ASN A 86 0.74 -13.18 4.95
C ASN A 86 1.52 -14.50 4.67
N ASP A 87 2.40 -14.87 5.60
CA ASP A 87 3.22 -16.09 5.60
C ASP A 87 2.99 -16.79 6.95
N VAL A 88 3.23 -18.10 7.01
CA VAL A 88 3.12 -18.89 8.24
C VAL A 88 4.16 -18.52 9.31
N ASN A 89 5.23 -17.82 8.92
CA ASN A 89 6.34 -17.50 9.80
C ASN A 89 6.08 -16.33 10.77
N ALA A 90 5.08 -15.47 10.53
CA ALA A 90 4.83 -14.31 11.38
C ALA A 90 3.35 -13.87 11.39
N ASP A 91 2.88 -13.47 12.57
CA ASP A 91 1.67 -12.66 12.71
C ASP A 91 1.99 -11.21 12.30
N CYS A 92 1.19 -10.62 11.42
CA CYS A 92 1.57 -9.40 10.72
C CYS A 92 0.38 -8.46 10.49
N THR A 93 0.53 -7.21 10.92
CA THR A 93 -0.42 -6.13 10.62
C THR A 93 0.31 -4.85 10.18
N LEU A 94 0.04 -4.43 8.94
CA LEU A 94 0.44 -3.14 8.39
C LEU A 94 -0.68 -2.12 8.57
N ILE A 95 -0.35 -0.93 9.05
CA ILE A 95 -1.31 0.15 9.30
C ILE A 95 -0.86 1.36 8.49
N LEU A 96 -1.67 1.77 7.52
CA LEU A 96 -1.44 2.94 6.68
C LEU A 96 -2.26 4.11 7.22
N GLN A 97 -1.59 5.22 7.49
CA GLN A 97 -2.19 6.41 8.09
C GLN A 97 -1.64 7.68 7.47
N TYR A 98 -2.39 8.76 7.56
CA TYR A 98 -1.89 10.10 7.24
C TYR A 98 -2.39 11.12 8.25
N THR A 99 -1.75 12.28 8.28
CA THR A 99 -2.22 13.46 8.99
C THR A 99 -1.90 14.69 8.18
N CYS A 100 -2.68 15.75 8.34
CA CYS A 100 -2.46 17.03 7.70
C CYS A 100 -2.61 18.15 8.73
N GLY A 101 -1.78 19.20 8.63
CA GLY A 101 -1.86 20.34 9.53
C GLY A 101 -0.89 21.45 9.17
N ASP A 102 -1.28 22.70 9.41
CA ASP A 102 -0.53 23.88 8.97
C ASP A 102 0.85 24.01 9.62
N SER A 103 1.04 23.41 10.80
CA SER A 103 2.31 23.41 11.53
C SER A 103 3.30 22.37 11.02
N LEU A 104 2.82 21.31 10.35
CA LEU A 104 3.66 20.20 9.87
C LEU A 104 4.73 20.71 8.90
N ARG A 105 5.93 20.15 8.98
CA ARG A 105 7.09 20.58 8.19
C ARG A 105 8.26 19.61 8.31
N ASP A 106 9.09 19.57 7.28
CA ASP A 106 10.33 18.78 7.31
C ASP A 106 11.49 19.47 8.02
N GLY A 107 11.44 20.80 8.15
CA GLY A 107 12.51 21.59 8.77
C GLY A 107 13.76 21.68 7.89
N ALA A 108 14.83 22.23 8.45
CA ALA A 108 16.16 22.31 7.85
C ALA A 108 17.27 21.72 8.75
N SER A 109 16.93 21.36 10.00
CA SER A 109 17.88 20.86 10.98
C SER A 109 17.71 19.36 11.23
N THR A 110 18.84 18.70 11.49
CA THR A 110 18.93 17.32 11.96
C THR A 110 18.85 17.20 13.49
N THR A 111 18.70 18.31 14.22
CA THR A 111 18.53 18.31 15.67
C THR A 111 17.08 18.03 16.07
N THR A 112 16.86 17.23 17.11
CA THR A 112 15.53 16.98 17.67
C THR A 112 14.93 18.27 18.23
N ILE A 113 13.70 18.58 17.83
CA ILE A 113 12.93 19.75 18.30
C ILE A 113 12.91 19.85 19.83
N PRO A 114 13.08 21.02 20.48
CA PRO A 114 12.96 21.15 21.94
C PRO A 114 11.50 21.17 22.38
N VAL A 115 11.17 20.64 23.57
CA VAL A 115 9.79 20.58 24.12
C VAL A 115 9.37 21.94 24.69
N THR A 116 9.23 22.94 23.83
CA THR A 116 8.86 24.32 24.18
C THR A 116 8.00 24.93 23.09
N VAL A 117 7.27 26.01 23.42
CA VAL A 117 6.49 26.78 22.44
C VAL A 117 7.40 27.36 21.35
N ASP A 118 8.56 27.91 21.74
CA ASP A 118 9.55 28.44 20.80
C ASP A 118 10.08 27.36 19.84
N GLY A 119 10.27 26.12 20.36
CA GLY A 119 10.64 24.97 19.53
C GLY A 119 9.60 24.64 18.49
N GLU A 120 8.32 24.59 18.88
CA GLU A 120 7.19 24.34 17.99
C GLU A 120 7.01 25.44 16.93
N GLN A 121 7.28 26.70 17.27
CA GLN A 121 7.18 27.83 16.34
C GLN A 121 8.39 27.97 15.41
N ASN A 122 9.55 27.46 15.82
CA ASN A 122 10.76 27.53 15.00
C ASN A 122 10.69 26.55 13.80
N SER A 123 10.59 27.12 12.61
CA SER A 123 10.44 26.40 11.34
C SER A 123 11.67 25.56 10.95
N THR A 124 12.82 25.79 11.57
CA THR A 124 14.05 25.02 11.34
C THR A 124 13.92 23.57 11.81
N TYR A 125 13.11 23.28 12.83
CA TYR A 125 12.91 21.91 13.30
C TYR A 125 11.86 21.17 12.50
N ARG A 126 12.08 19.86 12.31
CA ARG A 126 11.08 18.94 11.78
C ARG A 126 9.92 18.78 12.76
N LEU A 127 8.69 18.86 12.26
CA LEU A 127 7.47 18.68 13.04
C LEU A 127 6.48 17.81 12.26
N THR A 128 6.24 16.59 12.74
CA THR A 128 5.24 15.66 12.17
C THR A 128 4.02 15.44 13.07
N GLU A 129 4.09 15.88 14.33
CA GLU A 129 3.05 15.82 15.35
C GLU A 129 3.16 17.07 16.21
N ASP A 130 2.07 17.63 16.74
CA ASP A 130 2.09 18.89 17.49
C ASP A 130 2.51 18.71 18.96
N LEU A 131 2.97 19.81 19.58
CA LEU A 131 3.45 19.81 20.96
C LEU A 131 2.35 19.46 21.97
N THR A 132 1.10 19.86 21.72
CA THR A 132 -0.03 19.61 22.64
C THR A 132 -0.30 18.10 22.74
N SER A 133 -0.32 17.42 21.60
CA SER A 133 -0.51 15.97 21.53
C SER A 133 0.62 15.22 22.24
N TYR A 134 1.86 15.65 22.04
CA TYR A 134 3.01 15.07 22.74
C TYR A 134 2.98 15.32 24.26
N LEU A 135 2.68 16.55 24.70
CA LEU A 135 2.59 16.88 26.12
C LEU A 135 1.48 16.07 26.80
N ASN A 136 0.33 15.92 26.15
CA ASN A 136 -0.74 15.05 26.63
C ASN A 136 -0.26 13.61 26.79
N CYS A 137 0.49 13.05 25.84
CA CYS A 137 1.08 11.72 25.98
C CYS A 137 2.08 11.64 27.15
N ARG A 138 2.94 12.65 27.30
CA ARG A 138 3.95 12.75 28.36
C ARG A 138 3.33 12.79 29.76
N VAL A 139 2.32 13.62 29.98
CA VAL A 139 1.69 13.76 31.30
C VAL A 139 0.67 12.66 31.57
N ARG A 140 0.20 11.92 30.58
CA ARG A 140 -0.79 10.85 30.78
C ARG A 140 -0.13 9.59 31.35
N SER A 141 -0.76 9.01 32.37
CA SER A 141 -0.42 7.67 32.86
C SER A 141 -0.58 6.64 31.76
N ARG A 142 0.44 5.81 31.52
CA ARG A 142 0.33 4.68 30.59
C ARG A 142 -0.82 3.76 30.96
N ASN A 143 -1.30 3.00 29.99
CA ASN A 143 -2.21 1.90 30.26
C ASN A 143 -1.48 0.76 30.99
N LYS A 144 -1.79 0.62 32.28
CA LYS A 144 -1.16 -0.38 33.16
C LYS A 144 -1.63 -1.81 32.89
N ASN A 145 -2.71 -1.99 32.11
CA ASN A 145 -3.21 -3.30 31.72
C ASN A 145 -2.43 -3.91 30.54
N LEU A 146 -1.55 -3.17 29.87
CA LEU A 146 -0.78 -3.70 28.75
C LEU A 146 0.28 -4.70 29.21
N PHE A 147 0.53 -5.70 28.36
CA PHE A 147 1.60 -6.67 28.58
C PHE A 147 2.99 -6.02 28.33
N THR A 148 3.87 -6.14 29.31
CA THR A 148 5.21 -5.54 29.33
C THR A 148 6.32 -6.58 29.39
N ALA A 149 5.97 -7.88 29.41
CA ALA A 149 6.89 -8.97 29.66
C ALA A 149 7.64 -8.75 30.99
N GLU A 150 8.97 -8.61 30.95
CA GLU A 150 9.84 -8.33 32.11
C GLU A 150 10.33 -6.88 32.16
N GLN A 151 9.84 -6.00 31.29
CA GLN A 151 10.29 -4.61 31.25
C GLN A 151 9.83 -3.83 32.49
N ASN A 152 10.78 -3.13 33.12
CA ASN A 152 10.45 -2.11 34.10
C ASN A 152 10.19 -0.78 33.37
N LEU A 153 8.93 -0.34 33.38
CA LEU A 153 8.47 0.83 32.65
C LEU A 153 8.25 2.02 33.57
N GLY A 154 8.50 3.22 33.06
CA GLY A 154 8.00 4.46 33.67
C GLY A 154 6.47 4.51 33.75
N SER A 155 5.96 5.54 34.42
CA SER A 155 4.51 5.72 34.65
C SER A 155 3.77 6.40 33.49
N SER A 156 4.49 7.10 32.62
CA SER A 156 3.94 7.88 31.50
C SER A 156 3.65 7.02 30.28
N SER A 157 2.70 7.44 29.44
CA SER A 157 2.38 6.82 28.12
C SER A 157 3.54 6.91 27.12
N THR A 158 4.64 7.57 27.49
CA THR A 158 5.91 7.50 26.74
C THR A 158 6.72 6.24 27.01
N SER A 159 6.44 5.53 28.10
CA SER A 159 7.14 4.31 28.51
C SER A 159 6.36 3.07 28.10
N THR A 160 6.85 2.36 27.08
CA THR A 160 6.25 1.13 26.55
C THR A 160 7.25 -0.03 26.58
N ARG A 161 6.81 -1.26 26.27
CA ARG A 161 7.71 -2.42 26.17
C ARG A 161 8.88 -2.17 25.19
N GLN A 162 8.65 -1.45 24.09
CA GLN A 162 9.67 -1.12 23.09
C GLN A 162 10.39 0.22 23.35
N ASN A 163 9.94 1.00 24.34
CA ASN A 163 10.58 2.24 24.76
C ASN A 163 10.57 2.38 26.29
N PRO A 164 11.20 1.46 27.03
CA PRO A 164 11.03 1.34 28.48
C PRO A 164 11.49 2.58 29.26
N ALA A 165 12.54 3.24 28.77
CA ALA A 165 13.10 4.45 29.36
C ALA A 165 12.33 5.74 28.99
N GLY A 166 11.27 5.65 28.17
CA GLY A 166 10.55 6.83 27.70
C GLY A 166 11.43 7.77 26.86
N THR A 167 12.39 7.22 26.11
CA THR A 167 13.26 8.00 25.22
C THR A 167 12.42 8.79 24.22
N ARG A 168 12.82 10.04 23.98
CA ARG A 168 12.06 10.97 23.16
C ARG A 168 12.49 10.89 21.70
N TYR A 169 11.50 10.86 20.81
CA TYR A 169 11.68 10.91 19.37
C TYR A 169 10.75 11.96 18.80
N GLY A 170 11.28 13.14 18.49
CA GLY A 170 10.46 14.31 18.18
C GLY A 170 9.33 14.52 19.20
N TYR A 171 8.10 14.54 18.69
CA TYR A 171 6.85 14.66 19.42
C TYR A 171 5.95 13.43 19.29
N GLU A 172 6.54 12.27 18.97
CA GLU A 172 5.81 11.00 18.93
C GLU A 172 5.31 10.57 20.31
N CYS A 173 4.13 9.94 20.35
CA CYS A 173 3.65 9.18 21.48
C CYS A 173 3.93 7.67 21.31
N PRO A 174 4.90 7.08 22.06
CA PRO A 174 5.23 5.66 21.97
C PRO A 174 4.06 4.69 22.18
N GLU A 175 3.14 4.97 23.11
CA GLU A 175 1.95 4.11 23.32
C GLU A 175 1.00 4.14 22.11
N GLU A 176 0.88 5.28 21.42
CA GLU A 176 0.09 5.38 20.18
C GLU A 176 0.74 4.63 19.03
N ARG A 177 2.07 4.71 18.93
CA ARG A 177 2.84 3.96 17.93
C ARG A 177 2.64 2.45 18.12
N ASP A 178 2.86 1.96 19.34
CA ASP A 178 2.99 0.53 19.66
C ASP A 178 1.66 -0.23 19.68
N TYR A 179 0.53 0.44 19.92
CA TYR A 179 -0.75 -0.21 20.11
C TYR A 179 -1.82 0.37 19.18
N TYR A 180 -2.56 -0.53 18.51
CA TYR A 180 -3.61 -0.16 17.58
C TYR A 180 -4.82 -1.13 17.69
N PRO A 181 -6.06 -0.64 17.63
CA PRO A 181 -6.48 0.77 17.62
C PRO A 181 -6.12 1.49 18.93
N TYR A 182 -5.73 2.76 18.83
CA TYR A 182 -5.37 3.52 20.02
C TYR A 182 -6.63 4.02 20.74
N TRP A 183 -6.70 3.77 22.06
CA TRP A 183 -7.86 4.09 22.90
C TRP A 183 -7.89 5.53 23.41
N GLN A 184 -6.83 6.31 23.16
CA GLN A 184 -6.76 7.73 23.45
C GLN A 184 -6.80 8.53 22.13
N PRO A 185 -6.99 9.87 22.19
CA PRO A 185 -7.00 10.70 20.99
C PRO A 185 -5.68 10.59 20.19
N THR A 186 -5.80 10.50 18.87
CA THR A 186 -4.71 10.52 17.90
C THR A 186 -4.96 11.57 16.81
N ASN A 187 -3.87 12.07 16.21
CA ASN A 187 -3.91 12.97 15.06
C ASN A 187 -3.90 12.23 13.71
N TRP A 188 -3.76 10.90 13.75
CA TRP A 188 -3.60 10.07 12.57
C TRP A 188 -4.96 9.58 12.08
N ILE A 189 -5.22 9.80 10.80
CA ILE A 189 -6.39 9.28 10.08
C ILE A 189 -6.00 7.93 9.49
N ASP A 190 -6.79 6.90 9.76
CA ASP A 190 -6.55 5.55 9.25
C ASP A 190 -6.98 5.44 7.78
N ILE A 191 -6.08 4.98 6.90
CA ILE A 191 -6.34 4.72 5.49
C ILE A 191 -6.78 3.26 5.32
N ALA A 192 -5.88 2.34 5.67
CA ALA A 192 -6.07 0.91 5.48
C ALA A 192 -5.25 0.08 6.48
N ILE A 193 -5.80 -1.07 6.86
CA ILE A 193 -5.19 -2.07 7.74
C ILE A 193 -5.01 -3.36 6.94
N LEU A 194 -3.75 -3.75 6.71
CA LEU A 194 -3.43 -5.00 6.01
C LEU A 194 -2.96 -6.02 7.03
N THR A 195 -3.81 -6.98 7.40
CA THR A 195 -3.54 -7.95 8.48
C THR A 195 -3.76 -9.39 8.02
N ASN A 196 -2.93 -10.33 8.49
CA ASN A 196 -3.21 -11.76 8.36
C ASN A 196 -4.41 -12.21 9.24
N ARG A 197 -4.75 -11.45 10.29
CA ARG A 197 -5.87 -11.69 11.20
C ARG A 197 -7.16 -11.06 10.70
N GLN A 198 -7.71 -11.63 9.61
CA GLN A 198 -8.94 -11.14 8.99
C GLN A 198 -10.15 -11.12 9.95
N ASP A 199 -10.16 -12.00 10.96
CA ASP A 199 -11.14 -12.02 12.05
C ASP A 199 -11.21 -10.70 12.85
N LEU A 200 -10.11 -9.93 12.87
CA LEU A 200 -10.02 -8.65 13.56
C LEU A 200 -10.44 -7.46 12.71
N CYS A 201 -10.72 -7.63 11.41
CA CYS A 201 -11.04 -6.51 10.54
C CYS A 201 -12.28 -5.73 11.01
N SER A 202 -13.34 -6.41 11.43
CA SER A 202 -14.54 -5.76 11.99
C SER A 202 -14.20 -4.96 13.24
N TYR A 203 -13.34 -5.50 14.11
CA TYR A 203 -12.87 -4.79 15.30
C TYR A 203 -12.07 -3.53 14.94
N TYR A 204 -11.09 -3.63 14.04
CA TYR A 204 -10.27 -2.48 13.62
C TYR A 204 -11.12 -1.35 13.02
N ARG A 205 -12.07 -1.69 12.15
CA ARG A 205 -12.96 -0.73 11.50
C ARG A 205 -13.84 0.01 12.49
N GLN A 206 -14.49 -0.74 13.40
CA GLN A 206 -15.40 -0.19 14.40
C GLN A 206 -14.68 0.62 15.47
N ASN A 207 -13.44 0.25 15.78
CA ASN A 207 -12.65 0.88 16.82
C ASN A 207 -11.63 1.89 16.28
N SER A 208 -11.71 2.32 15.03
CA SER A 208 -10.90 3.43 14.51
C SER A 208 -11.45 4.78 14.98
N GLN A 209 -10.56 5.75 15.31
CA GLN A 209 -11.01 7.11 15.64
C GLN A 209 -11.63 7.84 14.43
N ASN A 210 -11.47 7.31 13.21
CA ASN A 210 -12.17 7.81 12.03
C ASN A 210 -13.69 7.92 12.28
N ILE A 211 -14.28 6.92 12.95
CA ILE A 211 -15.73 6.84 13.21
C ILE A 211 -16.12 6.76 14.68
N GLN A 212 -15.19 6.49 15.60
CA GLN A 212 -15.47 6.36 17.03
C GLN A 212 -14.80 7.50 17.82
N SER A 213 -15.53 8.12 18.74
CA SER A 213 -14.96 9.14 19.62
C SER A 213 -13.94 8.54 20.61
N ARG A 214 -13.14 9.42 21.21
CA ARG A 214 -12.13 9.11 22.23
C ARG A 214 -12.35 9.98 23.45
N PHE A 215 -11.84 9.53 24.58
CA PHE A 215 -11.89 10.33 25.80
C PHE A 215 -10.52 10.36 26.44
N ALA A 216 -10.14 11.51 27.01
CA ALA A 216 -8.89 11.67 27.72
C ALA A 216 -9.03 12.63 28.89
N CYS A 217 -8.23 12.37 29.93
CA CYS A 217 -7.94 13.37 30.96
C CYS A 217 -6.92 14.35 30.40
N THR A 218 -7.21 15.65 30.42
CA THR A 218 -6.31 16.68 29.88
C THR A 218 -6.48 18.01 30.61
N PHE A 219 -5.47 18.86 30.55
CA PHE A 219 -5.59 20.25 30.99
C PHE A 219 -6.05 21.13 29.83
N ALA A 220 -6.90 22.11 30.11
CA ALA A 220 -7.53 22.95 29.09
C ALA A 220 -6.55 23.83 28.29
N ASN A 221 -5.37 24.15 28.86
CA ASN A 221 -4.39 25.04 28.22
C ASN A 221 -3.01 24.36 28.13
N LYS A 222 -2.34 24.55 26.99
CA LYS A 222 -0.96 24.16 26.70
C LYS A 222 0.04 24.65 27.76
N ASP A 223 -0.11 25.86 28.30
CA ASP A 223 0.81 26.38 29.33
C ASP A 223 0.77 25.52 30.61
N VAL A 224 -0.43 25.06 30.98
CA VAL A 224 -0.62 24.16 32.12
C VAL A 224 -0.03 22.78 31.83
N LEU A 225 -0.14 22.28 30.59
CA LEU A 225 0.51 21.05 30.17
C LEU A 225 2.05 21.14 30.24
N ILE A 226 2.63 22.27 29.84
CA ILE A 226 4.08 22.53 29.97
C ILE A 226 4.49 22.54 31.44
N ALA A 227 3.75 23.26 32.29
CA ALA A 227 4.00 23.31 33.73
C ALA A 227 3.90 21.91 34.36
N ALA A 228 2.86 21.14 34.02
CA ALA A 228 2.67 19.77 34.49
C ALA A 228 3.84 18.87 34.06
N ASN A 229 4.27 18.95 32.80
CA ASN A 229 5.43 18.22 32.30
C ASN A 229 6.72 18.58 33.06
N ASN A 230 6.96 19.88 33.32
CA ASN A 230 8.16 20.33 34.04
C ASN A 230 8.17 19.89 35.51
N LEU A 231 6.99 19.78 36.12
CA LEU A 231 6.79 19.29 37.49
C LEU A 231 6.76 17.75 37.59
N GLY A 232 6.86 17.03 36.46
CA GLY A 232 6.75 15.57 36.42
C GLY A 232 5.38 15.04 36.86
N ILE A 233 4.32 15.83 36.64
CA ILE A 233 2.95 15.46 36.99
C ILE A 233 2.43 14.42 35.99
N ILE A 234 1.85 13.35 36.53
CA ILE A 234 1.19 12.30 35.76
C ILE A 234 -0.31 12.32 36.08
N ILE A 235 -1.13 12.58 35.07
CA ILE A 235 -2.59 12.55 35.18
C ILE A 235 -3.14 11.17 34.78
N PRO A 236 -4.27 10.74 35.37
CA PRO A 236 -4.89 9.44 35.08
C PRO A 236 -5.39 9.32 33.64
N ASN A 237 -5.63 8.09 33.18
CA ASN A 237 -6.10 7.79 31.83
C ASN A 237 -7.56 7.28 31.77
N ASN A 238 -8.27 7.34 32.90
CA ASN A 238 -9.68 6.96 33.02
C ASN A 238 -10.48 8.06 33.73
N LYS A 239 -11.79 8.04 33.53
CA LYS A 239 -12.72 9.09 33.98
C LYS A 239 -12.74 9.28 35.49
N GLU A 240 -12.99 8.20 36.23
CA GLU A 240 -13.15 8.24 37.70
C GLU A 240 -11.93 8.87 38.37
N GLN A 241 -10.72 8.43 38.01
CA GLN A 241 -9.50 8.98 38.57
C GLN A 241 -9.21 10.40 38.09
N CYS A 242 -9.58 10.75 36.85
CA CYS A 242 -9.43 12.11 36.35
C CYS A 242 -10.29 13.11 37.14
N GLU A 243 -11.54 12.77 37.40
CA GLU A 243 -12.49 13.60 38.15
C GLU A 243 -12.08 13.75 39.63
N ALA A 244 -11.42 12.73 40.19
CA ALA A 244 -10.85 12.76 41.54
C ALA A 244 -9.44 13.39 41.62
N PHE A 245 -8.81 13.70 40.49
CA PHE A 245 -7.42 14.12 40.47
C PHE A 245 -7.23 15.49 41.15
N THR A 246 -6.24 15.57 42.04
CA THR A 246 -5.82 16.82 42.68
C THR A 246 -4.30 16.86 42.79
N ASP A 247 -3.71 18.01 42.47
CA ASP A 247 -2.29 18.27 42.66
C ASP A 247 -2.08 19.74 43.06
N SER A 248 -1.52 19.97 44.24
CA SER A 248 -1.33 21.33 44.78
C SER A 248 -0.26 22.13 44.03
N ARG A 249 0.62 21.47 43.26
CA ARG A 249 1.75 22.10 42.56
C ARG A 249 1.32 22.89 41.32
N LEU A 250 0.07 22.75 40.87
CA LEU A 250 -0.52 23.51 39.75
C LEU A 250 -1.50 24.59 40.22
N ASN A 251 -1.30 25.16 41.41
CA ASN A 251 -2.18 26.18 41.99
C ASN A 251 -3.66 25.74 42.05
N GLY A 252 -3.90 24.45 42.25
CA GLY A 252 -5.24 23.87 42.29
C GLY A 252 -5.91 23.68 40.93
N THR A 253 -5.22 23.95 39.82
CA THR A 253 -5.74 23.68 38.46
C THR A 253 -5.98 22.18 38.29
N LYS A 254 -7.21 21.81 37.93
CA LYS A 254 -7.61 20.41 37.71
C LYS A 254 -7.68 20.08 36.23
N PRO A 255 -7.32 18.86 35.82
CA PRO A 255 -7.62 18.36 34.48
C PRO A 255 -9.13 18.06 34.37
N SER A 256 -9.61 17.98 33.14
CA SER A 256 -10.97 17.60 32.82
C SER A 256 -10.99 16.31 32.00
N TRP A 257 -12.03 15.51 32.19
CA TRP A 257 -12.33 14.39 31.31
C TRP A 257 -13.05 14.91 30.07
N VAL A 258 -12.38 14.85 28.91
CA VAL A 258 -12.83 15.49 27.67
C VAL A 258 -13.11 14.44 26.60
N GLU A 259 -14.24 14.59 25.91
CA GLU A 259 -14.53 13.86 24.68
C GLU A 259 -13.84 14.53 23.49
N TYR A 260 -13.14 13.71 22.71
CA TYR A 260 -12.61 14.03 21.40
C TYR A 260 -13.49 13.32 20.38
N PRO A 261 -14.25 14.05 19.55
CA PRO A 261 -15.16 13.43 18.60
C PRO A 261 -14.40 12.53 17.61
N SER A 262 -15.15 11.63 16.96
CA SER A 262 -14.62 10.91 15.80
C SER A 262 -14.12 11.90 14.75
N LEU A 263 -13.13 11.52 13.95
CA LEU A 263 -12.57 12.38 12.91
C LEU A 263 -13.53 12.63 11.74
N ASN A 264 -14.72 12.01 11.76
CA ASN A 264 -15.73 12.07 10.72
C ASN A 264 -15.15 11.68 9.36
N GLN A 265 -14.35 10.61 9.38
CA GLN A 265 -13.73 10.00 8.19
C GLN A 265 -14.34 8.61 7.99
N PRO A 266 -14.32 8.07 6.76
CA PRO A 266 -14.70 6.67 6.55
C PRO A 266 -13.89 5.74 7.45
N ALA A 267 -14.51 4.65 7.92
CA ALA A 267 -13.77 3.58 8.59
C ALA A 267 -12.63 3.09 7.67
N PRO A 268 -11.45 2.74 8.22
CA PRO A 268 -10.34 2.29 7.39
C PRO A 268 -10.71 1.05 6.60
N GLU A 269 -10.11 0.91 5.43
CA GLU A 269 -10.21 -0.34 4.70
C GLU A 269 -9.45 -1.45 5.44
N CYS A 270 -9.89 -2.70 5.35
CA CYS A 270 -9.18 -3.82 5.99
C CYS A 270 -9.09 -5.02 5.05
N TYR A 271 -7.87 -5.49 4.81
CA TYR A 271 -7.56 -6.54 3.83
C TYR A 271 -6.46 -7.46 4.32
N THR A 272 -6.27 -8.56 3.60
CA THR A 272 -5.08 -9.42 3.72
C THR A 272 -3.91 -8.73 3.02
N PRO A 273 -2.72 -8.65 3.65
CA PRO A 273 -1.56 -8.05 3.05
C PRO A 273 -1.04 -8.90 1.90
N PRO A 274 -0.30 -8.30 0.93
CA PRO A 274 0.42 -9.09 -0.05
C PRO A 274 1.40 -10.05 0.65
N TYR A 275 1.54 -11.25 0.09
CA TYR A 275 2.57 -12.19 0.53
C TYR A 275 3.95 -11.55 0.41
N THR A 276 4.72 -11.57 1.49
CA THR A 276 6.10 -11.09 1.48
C THR A 276 7.01 -12.13 2.09
N ARG A 277 8.09 -12.46 1.38
CA ARG A 277 9.07 -13.44 1.85
C ARG A 277 9.99 -12.84 2.90
N GLU A 278 10.23 -13.60 3.97
CA GLU A 278 11.17 -13.20 5.03
C GLU A 278 12.60 -13.02 4.50
N ASN A 279 13.31 -12.01 4.99
CA ASN A 279 14.70 -11.65 4.67
C ASN A 279 14.97 -11.29 3.19
N HIS A 280 13.92 -10.94 2.45
CA HIS A 280 14.02 -10.52 1.04
C HIS A 280 13.42 -9.13 0.80
N LEU A 281 13.38 -8.28 1.85
CA LEU A 281 12.82 -6.93 1.83
C LEU A 281 11.45 -6.88 1.12
N GLY A 282 10.58 -7.84 1.40
CA GLY A 282 9.21 -7.81 0.90
C GLY A 282 9.05 -8.25 -0.55
N ASP A 283 10.00 -8.98 -1.14
CA ASP A 283 9.80 -9.59 -2.47
C ASP A 283 8.49 -10.41 -2.51
N ILE A 284 7.63 -10.09 -3.48
CA ILE A 284 6.32 -10.71 -3.66
C ILE A 284 6.42 -11.65 -4.86
N PHE A 285 5.83 -12.84 -4.76
CA PHE A 285 5.73 -13.74 -5.90
C PHE A 285 5.00 -13.05 -7.09
N GLY A 286 5.72 -12.79 -8.19
CA GLY A 286 5.17 -12.25 -9.43
C GLY A 286 4.95 -10.73 -9.50
N SER A 287 5.40 -9.96 -8.50
CA SER A 287 5.36 -8.48 -8.48
C SER A 287 6.65 -7.90 -7.90
N ASP A 288 7.01 -6.68 -8.28
CA ASP A 288 8.30 -6.09 -7.92
C ASP A 288 8.38 -5.54 -6.48
N MET A 289 7.25 -5.26 -5.81
CA MET A 289 7.18 -4.77 -4.40
C MET A 289 5.73 -4.64 -3.88
N PRO A 290 5.50 -4.68 -2.55
CA PRO A 290 4.20 -4.40 -1.91
C PRO A 290 3.67 -3.01 -2.22
N VAL A 291 2.44 -2.94 -2.71
CA VAL A 291 1.77 -1.70 -3.09
C VAL A 291 0.32 -1.68 -2.61
N TYR A 292 -0.13 -0.52 -2.14
CA TYR A 292 -1.52 -0.20 -1.89
C TYR A 292 -1.88 1.09 -2.64
N ASN A 293 -2.86 1.03 -3.55
CA ASN A 293 -3.30 2.19 -4.31
C ASN A 293 -4.25 3.05 -3.48
N TRP A 294 -3.75 4.15 -2.93
CA TRP A 294 -4.53 5.06 -2.11
C TRP A 294 -5.19 6.14 -2.97
N THR A 295 -6.53 6.18 -2.95
CA THR A 295 -7.27 7.33 -3.47
C THR A 295 -7.21 8.46 -2.46
N LEU A 296 -6.53 9.55 -2.82
CA LEU A 296 -6.32 10.67 -1.93
C LEU A 296 -7.66 11.34 -1.52
N PRO A 297 -7.81 11.73 -0.24
CA PRO A 297 -9.03 12.35 0.26
C PRO A 297 -9.33 13.66 -0.48
N ASN A 298 -10.63 13.99 -0.59
CA ASN A 298 -11.08 15.22 -1.22
C ASN A 298 -10.92 16.44 -0.31
N ILE A 299 -9.67 16.85 -0.05
CA ILE A 299 -9.32 17.98 0.83
C ILE A 299 -8.32 18.92 0.16
N SER A 300 -8.21 20.14 0.70
CA SER A 300 -7.15 21.08 0.37
C SER A 300 -6.23 21.18 1.58
N ALA A 301 -5.03 20.63 1.49
CA ALA A 301 -4.08 20.62 2.59
C ALA A 301 -2.66 20.86 2.08
N LYS A 302 -1.97 21.84 2.66
CA LYS A 302 -0.63 22.21 2.23
C LYS A 302 0.46 21.32 2.79
N LYS A 303 0.19 20.64 3.89
CA LYS A 303 1.20 19.90 4.65
C LYS A 303 0.56 18.64 5.19
N CYS A 304 0.85 17.53 4.56
CA CYS A 304 0.43 16.20 4.97
C CYS A 304 1.65 15.29 5.12
N VAL A 305 1.56 14.33 6.03
CA VAL A 305 2.57 13.28 6.25
C VAL A 305 1.87 11.94 6.22
N LEU A 306 2.45 10.97 5.51
CA LEU A 306 2.02 9.59 5.50
C LEU A 306 2.90 8.77 6.44
N ARG A 307 2.29 7.84 7.16
CA ARG A 307 2.94 6.89 8.05
C ARG A 307 2.51 5.48 7.73
N VAL A 308 3.47 4.57 7.69
CA VAL A 308 3.23 3.13 7.73
C VAL A 308 3.73 2.59 9.05
N ARG A 309 2.93 1.76 9.72
CA ARG A 309 3.37 0.95 10.87
C ARG A 309 3.31 -0.52 10.50
N TYR A 310 4.28 -1.27 10.98
CA TYR A 310 4.41 -2.71 10.77
C TYR A 310 4.52 -3.39 12.12
N ASN A 311 3.38 -3.92 12.58
CA ASN A 311 3.29 -4.69 13.80
C ASN A 311 3.48 -6.17 13.46
N ILE A 312 4.50 -6.78 14.05
CA ILE A 312 4.79 -8.20 13.85
C ILE A 312 4.93 -8.92 15.17
N SER A 313 4.57 -10.19 15.16
CA SER A 313 4.88 -11.09 16.26
C SER A 313 5.07 -12.54 15.83
N THR A 314 5.75 -13.29 16.69
CA THR A 314 5.83 -14.74 16.60
C THR A 314 4.55 -15.39 17.14
N ALA A 315 4.27 -16.64 16.75
CA ALA A 315 3.16 -17.42 17.32
C ALA A 315 3.28 -17.63 18.85
N ASP A 316 4.49 -17.55 19.41
CA ASP A 316 4.73 -17.62 20.86
C ASP A 316 4.21 -16.38 21.64
N TYR A 317 3.77 -15.34 20.92
CA TYR A 317 3.26 -14.09 21.46
C TYR A 317 1.84 -13.83 20.92
N ASP A 318 0.82 -14.27 21.67
CA ASP A 318 -0.57 -13.95 21.35
C ASP A 318 -0.92 -12.54 21.84
N SER A 319 -0.71 -11.56 20.97
CA SER A 319 -0.88 -10.14 21.28
C SER A 319 -2.29 -9.74 21.76
N TRP A 320 -3.32 -10.57 21.50
CA TRP A 320 -4.71 -10.25 21.78
C TRP A 320 -5.25 -10.87 23.07
N ASN A 321 -4.64 -11.98 23.53
CA ASN A 321 -5.11 -12.71 24.71
C ASN A 321 -4.19 -12.53 25.94
N ILE A 322 -3.25 -11.59 25.88
CA ILE A 322 -2.32 -11.28 26.98
C ILE A 322 -2.50 -9.85 27.48
N ASN A 323 -2.22 -9.66 28.77
CA ASN A 323 -2.28 -8.35 29.41
C ASN A 323 -1.30 -8.31 30.58
N SER A 324 -1.39 -7.30 31.43
CA SER A 324 -0.51 -7.13 32.58
C SER A 324 -0.43 -8.31 33.56
N THR A 325 -1.45 -9.17 33.64
CA THR A 325 -1.45 -10.37 34.48
C THR A 325 -0.48 -11.44 33.98
N SER A 326 -0.10 -11.38 32.70
CA SER A 326 0.81 -12.31 32.04
C SER A 326 2.29 -11.90 32.21
N ASN A 327 2.57 -10.75 32.81
CA ASN A 327 3.93 -10.23 32.99
C ASN A 327 4.80 -11.07 33.93
N LEU A 328 6.12 -10.81 33.93
CA LEU A 328 7.09 -11.44 34.85
C LEU A 328 7.11 -12.97 34.78
N GLY A 329 7.00 -13.53 33.58
CA GLY A 329 7.05 -14.99 33.35
C GLY A 329 5.78 -15.74 33.74
N ASN A 330 4.67 -15.03 34.02
CA ASN A 330 3.35 -15.63 34.27
C ASN A 330 2.60 -16.02 32.97
N LEU A 331 3.25 -15.89 31.82
CA LEU A 331 2.76 -16.39 30.54
C LEU A 331 3.42 -17.74 30.24
N TYR A 332 2.60 -18.79 30.13
CA TYR A 332 3.05 -20.15 29.84
C TYR A 332 2.80 -20.47 28.37
N VAL A 333 3.85 -20.90 27.67
CA VAL A 333 3.82 -21.14 26.21
C VAL A 333 3.65 -22.63 25.97
N MET A 334 3.03 -23.01 24.85
CA MET A 334 2.80 -24.42 24.47
C MET A 334 1.94 -25.20 25.49
N LYS A 335 1.10 -24.54 26.29
CA LYS A 335 0.29 -25.22 27.32
C LYS A 335 -0.62 -26.31 26.75
N GLU A 336 -1.08 -26.16 25.51
CA GLU A 336 -1.91 -27.18 24.84
C GLU A 336 -1.16 -28.50 24.55
N TYR A 337 0.17 -28.50 24.60
CA TYR A 337 1.00 -29.70 24.40
C TYR A 337 1.30 -30.44 25.70
N PHE A 338 0.79 -29.96 26.84
CA PHE A 338 0.94 -30.59 28.15
C PHE A 338 -0.42 -30.97 28.73
N ALA A 339 -0.44 -32.02 29.55
CA ALA A 339 -1.67 -32.46 30.21
C ALA A 339 -2.31 -31.38 31.10
N ASN A 340 -1.50 -30.46 31.63
CA ASN A 340 -1.93 -29.30 32.40
C ASN A 340 -0.81 -28.24 32.47
N GLU A 341 -1.17 -27.04 32.91
CA GLU A 341 -0.28 -25.89 33.04
C GLU A 341 0.88 -26.14 34.01
N SER A 342 0.63 -26.87 35.11
CA SER A 342 1.68 -27.22 36.08
C SER A 342 2.80 -28.06 35.46
N THR A 343 2.47 -28.93 34.51
CA THR A 343 3.46 -29.74 33.80
C THR A 343 4.34 -28.88 32.89
N ALA A 344 3.75 -27.97 32.12
CA ALA A 344 4.51 -27.00 31.30
C ALA A 344 5.44 -26.14 32.17
N GLN A 345 4.91 -25.67 33.32
CA GLN A 345 5.65 -24.88 34.30
C GLN A 345 6.85 -25.61 34.87
N ASN A 346 6.67 -26.86 35.32
CA ASN A 346 7.73 -27.67 35.91
C ASN A 346 8.84 -27.99 34.89
N ARG A 347 8.49 -28.01 33.60
CA ARG A 347 9.43 -28.20 32.49
C ARG A 347 10.02 -26.90 31.95
N GLY A 348 9.70 -25.76 32.55
CA GLY A 348 10.30 -24.46 32.20
C GLY A 348 9.75 -23.78 30.94
N TYR A 349 8.60 -24.21 30.40
CA TYR A 349 7.94 -23.60 29.24
C TYR A 349 7.23 -22.29 29.61
N ARG A 350 8.04 -21.27 29.92
CA ARG A 350 7.59 -19.92 30.29
C ARG A 350 8.05 -18.93 29.23
N TYR A 351 7.20 -17.96 28.93
CA TYR A 351 7.56 -16.81 28.12
C TYR A 351 8.45 -15.88 28.95
N GLN A 352 9.75 -16.15 28.92
CA GLN A 352 10.75 -15.31 29.57
C GLN A 352 12.02 -15.26 28.74
N THR A 353 12.89 -14.28 29.00
CA THR A 353 14.21 -14.23 28.35
C THR A 353 15.06 -15.43 28.76
N ASN A 354 15.65 -16.10 27.77
CA ASN A 354 16.51 -17.27 27.91
C ASN A 354 15.98 -18.39 28.86
N PRO A 355 14.78 -18.95 28.61
CA PRO A 355 14.21 -19.98 29.47
C PRO A 355 15.03 -21.28 29.40
N GLN A 356 15.17 -21.96 30.54
CA GLN A 356 15.71 -23.32 30.60
C GLN A 356 14.55 -24.31 30.56
N ILE A 357 14.54 -25.17 29.55
CA ILE A 357 13.45 -26.12 29.30
C ILE A 357 13.92 -27.56 29.49
N GLN A 358 13.06 -28.39 30.10
CA GLN A 358 13.24 -29.83 30.19
C GLN A 358 12.48 -30.52 29.05
N LEU A 359 13.20 -31.02 28.06
CA LEU A 359 12.60 -31.68 26.90
C LEU A 359 12.33 -33.16 27.10
N PHE A 360 13.17 -33.83 27.90
CA PHE A 360 13.22 -35.29 27.98
C PHE A 360 12.62 -35.80 29.29
N ASP A 361 11.83 -36.87 29.20
CA ASP A 361 11.39 -37.62 30.37
C ASP A 361 12.51 -38.55 30.86
N GLY A 362 12.72 -38.60 32.17
CA GLY A 362 13.73 -39.47 32.78
C GLY A 362 15.19 -39.09 32.51
N VAL A 363 15.46 -38.03 31.75
CA VAL A 363 16.81 -37.51 31.51
C VAL A 363 16.96 -36.15 32.21
N ASN A 364 17.97 -36.03 33.08
CA ASN A 364 18.30 -34.79 33.76
C ASN A 364 19.13 -33.86 32.86
N LEU A 365 18.49 -33.36 31.79
CA LEU A 365 19.07 -32.41 30.86
C LEU A 365 18.06 -31.27 30.61
N THR A 366 18.48 -30.06 30.92
CA THR A 366 17.77 -28.83 30.55
C THR A 366 18.51 -28.12 29.41
N LEU A 367 17.77 -27.66 28.41
CA LEU A 367 18.31 -26.84 27.34
C LEU A 367 17.93 -25.38 27.59
N GLN A 368 18.88 -24.46 27.40
CA GLN A 368 18.59 -23.04 27.46
C GLN A 368 18.26 -22.53 26.06
N LEU A 369 17.06 -21.99 25.87
CA LEU A 369 16.71 -21.32 24.62
C LEU A 369 17.36 -19.94 24.57
N ALA A 370 17.78 -19.49 23.39
CA ALA A 370 18.32 -18.14 23.17
C ALA A 370 17.19 -17.18 22.75
N ILE A 371 16.30 -16.88 23.69
CA ILE A 371 15.08 -16.08 23.46
C ILE A 371 15.22 -14.72 24.11
N ASN A 372 14.84 -13.67 23.38
CA ASN A 372 14.63 -12.34 23.93
C ASN A 372 13.16 -11.95 23.75
N THR A 373 12.41 -11.94 24.84
CA THR A 373 10.96 -11.61 24.88
C THR A 373 10.65 -10.19 24.41
N GLN A 374 11.67 -9.32 24.36
CA GLN A 374 11.56 -7.97 23.79
C GLN A 374 11.50 -7.99 22.24
N GLN A 375 11.87 -9.10 21.61
CA GLN A 375 12.00 -9.23 20.15
C GLN A 375 10.81 -9.94 19.49
N TYR A 376 9.99 -10.63 20.28
CA TYR A 376 8.94 -11.53 19.79
C TYR A 376 7.64 -10.80 19.38
N GLY A 377 7.50 -9.52 19.71
CA GLY A 377 6.46 -8.65 19.20
C GLY A 377 6.96 -7.21 19.11
N ARG A 378 6.96 -6.62 17.91
CA ARG A 378 7.54 -5.30 17.66
C ARG A 378 6.74 -4.49 16.65
N VAL A 379 6.86 -3.17 16.76
CA VAL A 379 6.25 -2.21 15.84
C VAL A 379 7.34 -1.37 15.23
N PHE A 380 7.46 -1.48 13.91
CA PHE A 380 8.33 -0.66 13.08
C PHE A 380 7.49 0.39 12.38
N GLN A 381 8.12 1.49 11.97
CA GLN A 381 7.42 2.47 11.18
C GLN A 381 8.36 3.25 10.28
N ASP A 382 7.79 3.82 9.23
CA ASP A 382 8.42 4.88 8.46
C ASP A 382 7.39 5.97 8.15
N ARG A 383 7.88 7.19 7.92
CA ARG A 383 7.07 8.36 7.62
C ARG A 383 7.63 9.08 6.40
N SER A 384 6.72 9.51 5.53
CA SER A 384 7.07 10.32 4.37
C SER A 384 7.62 11.69 4.79
N PHE A 385 8.24 12.37 3.83
CA PHE A 385 8.34 13.84 3.89
C PHE A 385 6.97 14.49 3.71
N THR A 386 6.90 15.80 3.96
CA THR A 386 5.66 16.55 3.74
C THR A 386 5.28 16.59 2.26
N PHE A 387 3.98 16.44 1.97
CA PHE A 387 3.41 16.62 0.64
C PHE A 387 2.12 17.44 0.71
N GLU A 388 1.73 18.07 -0.41
CA GLU A 388 0.47 18.79 -0.49
C GLU A 388 -0.64 17.92 -1.12
N ILE A 389 -1.87 18.07 -0.65
CA ILE A 389 -3.09 17.62 -1.34
C ILE A 389 -3.79 18.87 -1.85
N ARG A 390 -3.83 19.03 -3.17
CA ARG A 390 -4.45 20.18 -3.84
C ARG A 390 -5.86 19.85 -4.29
N GLN A 391 -6.74 20.83 -4.21
CA GLN A 391 -8.04 20.74 -4.86
C GLN A 391 -7.86 20.48 -6.35
N ARG A 392 -8.73 19.61 -6.88
CA ARG A 392 -8.70 19.22 -8.27
C ARG A 392 -9.28 20.35 -9.14
N PRO A 393 -8.52 20.89 -10.11
CA PRO A 393 -9.04 21.85 -11.08
C PRO A 393 -10.27 21.29 -11.81
N THR A 394 -11.18 22.18 -12.22
CA THR A 394 -12.39 21.82 -12.98
C THR A 394 -12.07 21.04 -14.26
N GLU A 395 -10.92 21.33 -14.89
CA GLU A 395 -10.42 20.62 -16.07
C GLU A 395 -10.26 19.10 -15.88
N TYR A 396 -9.96 18.64 -14.65
CA TYR A 396 -9.69 17.22 -14.36
C TYR A 396 -10.85 16.52 -13.66
N GLN A 397 -11.98 17.21 -13.45
CA GLN A 397 -13.14 16.63 -12.76
C GLN A 397 -13.68 15.41 -13.54
N ASP A 398 -14.22 14.44 -12.79
CA ASP A 398 -14.81 13.18 -13.29
C ASP A 398 -13.87 12.16 -13.94
N ARG A 399 -12.55 12.41 -14.00
CA ARG A 399 -11.56 11.46 -14.57
C ARG A 399 -10.52 11.01 -13.56
N PRO A 400 -10.12 9.72 -13.54
CA PRO A 400 -9.02 9.26 -12.68
C PRO A 400 -7.70 9.97 -13.02
N ILE A 401 -6.89 10.25 -12.00
CA ILE A 401 -5.52 10.76 -12.17
C ILE A 401 -4.58 9.74 -11.55
N TYR A 402 -3.67 9.17 -12.34
CA TYR A 402 -2.66 8.21 -11.90
C TYR A 402 -1.32 8.92 -11.70
N ASN A 403 -0.76 8.83 -10.50
CA ASN A 403 0.53 9.45 -10.19
C ASN A 403 1.70 8.54 -10.59
N LEU A 404 2.64 9.09 -11.37
CA LEU A 404 3.91 8.45 -11.72
C LEU A 404 5.06 9.27 -11.15
N ASN A 405 5.79 8.65 -10.22
CA ASN A 405 6.88 9.26 -9.46
C ASN A 405 8.21 8.53 -9.68
N VAL A 406 9.24 9.01 -8.99
CA VAL A 406 10.54 8.33 -8.82
C VAL A 406 10.74 7.95 -7.35
N ARG A 407 11.23 6.75 -7.11
CA ARG A 407 11.75 6.26 -5.82
C ARG A 407 13.26 6.04 -5.90
N GLY A 408 13.86 5.72 -4.75
CA GLY A 408 15.28 5.38 -4.69
C GLY A 408 16.20 6.57 -4.38
N ARG A 409 17.50 6.30 -4.25
CA ARG A 409 18.57 7.29 -4.06
C ARG A 409 19.82 6.91 -4.83
N ARG A 410 20.75 7.86 -4.94
CA ARG A 410 22.03 7.72 -5.63
C ARG A 410 22.91 6.66 -4.96
N GLY A 411 23.49 5.79 -5.79
CA GLY A 411 24.39 4.71 -5.41
C GLY A 411 24.00 3.39 -6.06
N ASN A 412 24.92 2.43 -6.05
CA ASN A 412 24.60 1.04 -6.41
C ASN A 412 23.91 0.32 -5.24
N ILE A 413 23.39 -0.90 -5.48
CA ILE A 413 22.65 -1.68 -4.48
C ILE A 413 23.36 -1.79 -3.11
N VAL A 414 24.68 -1.99 -3.07
CA VAL A 414 25.44 -2.13 -1.81
C VAL A 414 25.57 -0.79 -1.07
N GLN A 415 25.70 0.30 -1.82
CA GLN A 415 25.81 1.66 -1.26
C GLN A 415 24.47 2.13 -0.69
N VAL A 416 23.36 1.82 -1.35
CA VAL A 416 22.04 2.32 -0.97
C VAL A 416 21.30 1.40 -0.01
N TYR A 417 21.63 0.11 0.05
CA TYR A 417 21.00 -0.85 0.96
C TYR A 417 20.99 -0.33 2.41
N PRO A 418 19.84 -0.46 3.13
CA PRO A 418 18.61 -1.16 2.75
C PRO A 418 17.56 -0.32 2.01
N ALA A 419 17.89 0.92 1.61
CA ALA A 419 17.08 1.65 0.64
C ALA A 419 17.29 1.08 -0.78
N LEU A 420 16.64 1.69 -1.78
CA LEU A 420 16.66 1.24 -3.16
C LEU A 420 17.49 2.17 -4.07
N GLU A 421 18.02 1.59 -5.15
CA GLU A 421 18.53 2.32 -6.32
C GLU A 421 17.37 3.10 -6.97
N TYR A 422 17.67 4.05 -7.85
CA TYR A 422 16.62 4.80 -8.54
C TYR A 422 15.73 3.92 -9.39
N ASP A 423 14.43 4.13 -9.26
CA ASP A 423 13.42 3.44 -10.05
C ASP A 423 12.17 4.31 -10.21
N PHE A 424 11.33 4.01 -11.19
CA PHE A 424 10.01 4.61 -11.31
C PHE A 424 9.01 3.93 -10.38
N VAL A 425 8.04 4.70 -9.89
CA VAL A 425 6.95 4.17 -9.05
C VAL A 425 5.60 4.74 -9.50
N PRO A 426 4.66 3.89 -9.96
CA PRO A 426 4.83 2.45 -10.16
C PRO A 426 5.72 2.19 -11.40
N ASN A 427 6.50 1.11 -11.36
CA ASN A 427 7.35 0.69 -12.48
C ASN A 427 6.53 0.03 -13.62
N ARG A 428 5.35 -0.53 -13.29
CA ARG A 428 4.30 -0.92 -14.22
C ARG A 428 3.05 -0.10 -13.94
N LEU A 429 2.74 0.85 -14.81
CA LEU A 429 1.53 1.65 -14.72
C LEU A 429 0.55 1.20 -15.81
N GLU A 430 -0.59 0.65 -15.44
CA GLU A 430 -1.67 0.30 -16.38
C GLU A 430 -2.78 1.34 -16.25
N ILE A 431 -3.21 1.90 -17.37
CA ILE A 431 -4.08 3.09 -17.41
C ILE A 431 -5.22 2.88 -18.42
N PRO A 432 -6.49 3.15 -18.07
CA PRO A 432 -7.60 3.18 -19.02
C PRO A 432 -7.59 4.50 -19.83
N PRO A 433 -8.22 4.56 -21.01
CA PRO A 433 -8.35 5.82 -21.71
C PRO A 433 -9.22 6.80 -20.93
N ASN A 434 -9.26 8.07 -21.34
CA ASN A 434 -10.04 9.11 -20.66
C ASN A 434 -9.63 9.32 -19.18
N SER A 435 -8.37 9.09 -18.86
CA SER A 435 -7.78 9.34 -17.55
C SER A 435 -6.54 10.21 -17.70
N TYR A 436 -6.02 10.75 -16.60
CA TYR A 436 -4.79 11.54 -16.61
C TYR A 436 -3.65 10.74 -16.00
N VAL A 437 -2.44 10.95 -16.54
CA VAL A 437 -1.20 10.61 -15.85
C VAL A 437 -0.55 11.89 -15.35
N HIS A 438 -0.20 11.94 -14.07
CA HIS A 438 0.56 13.04 -13.48
C HIS A 438 2.00 12.57 -13.28
N ILE A 439 2.88 13.00 -14.19
CA ILE A 439 4.30 12.64 -14.18
C ILE A 439 5.07 13.77 -13.46
N GLN A 440 5.66 13.43 -12.32
CA GLN A 440 6.45 14.35 -11.52
C GLN A 440 7.48 13.59 -10.69
N TRP A 441 8.49 14.26 -10.15
CA TRP A 441 9.41 13.66 -9.19
C TRP A 441 10.12 14.73 -8.39
N ILE A 442 10.65 14.32 -7.25
CA ILE A 442 11.48 15.16 -6.42
C ILE A 442 12.78 14.44 -6.05
N GLY A 443 13.89 15.04 -6.45
CA GLY A 443 15.26 14.66 -6.08
C GLY A 443 15.76 15.46 -4.88
N SER A 444 17.04 15.28 -4.54
CA SER A 444 17.77 16.09 -3.58
C SER A 444 19.08 16.63 -4.19
N ASN A 445 19.57 17.74 -3.65
CA ASN A 445 20.87 18.36 -3.87
C ASN A 445 21.88 17.98 -2.80
N THR A 446 21.47 17.11 -1.87
CA THR A 446 22.37 16.51 -0.90
C THR A 446 22.21 15.01 -1.01
N THR A 447 23.21 14.28 -1.49
CA THR A 447 23.26 12.82 -1.38
C THR A 447 24.64 12.30 -1.01
N PRO A 448 24.73 11.11 -0.41
CA PRO A 448 26.02 10.50 -0.15
C PRO A 448 26.84 10.32 -1.42
N PRO A 449 28.18 10.46 -1.35
CA PRO A 449 29.04 10.03 -2.44
C PRO A 449 28.73 8.59 -2.80
N GLY A 450 28.46 8.35 -4.07
CA GLY A 450 27.96 7.07 -4.54
C GLY A 450 27.97 7.02 -6.05
N ALA A 451 27.85 5.79 -6.56
CA ALA A 451 27.75 5.55 -7.98
C ALA A 451 26.53 6.28 -8.57
N GLY A 452 26.70 6.91 -9.72
CA GLY A 452 25.71 7.80 -10.32
C GLY A 452 26.35 8.69 -11.38
N GLN A 453 25.59 9.14 -12.38
CA GLN A 453 26.07 10.07 -13.40
C GLN A 453 25.78 11.51 -12.98
N GLY A 454 26.53 12.46 -13.54
CA GLY A 454 26.50 13.87 -13.13
C GLY A 454 27.31 14.14 -11.86
N ASN A 455 27.21 15.37 -11.34
CA ASN A 455 27.93 15.79 -10.15
C ASN A 455 27.58 14.91 -8.95
N GLN A 456 28.56 14.73 -8.06
CA GLN A 456 28.28 14.11 -6.77
C GLN A 456 27.23 14.94 -6.01
N GLN A 457 26.48 14.28 -5.13
CA GLN A 457 25.50 14.89 -4.23
C GLN A 457 24.21 15.40 -4.88
N ILE A 458 24.04 15.30 -6.20
CA ILE A 458 22.78 15.69 -6.86
C ILE A 458 22.00 14.49 -7.40
N ASP A 459 20.69 14.58 -7.23
CA ASP A 459 19.72 13.61 -7.71
C ASP A 459 18.87 14.28 -8.78
N ARG A 460 18.98 13.80 -10.00
CA ARG A 460 18.15 14.24 -11.12
C ARG A 460 17.67 13.03 -11.88
N ASN A 461 16.49 13.17 -12.43
CA ASN A 461 15.83 12.14 -13.20
C ASN A 461 15.27 12.76 -14.47
N ASN A 462 15.03 11.93 -15.45
CA ASN A 462 14.32 12.26 -16.67
C ASN A 462 13.61 11.02 -17.18
N LEU A 463 12.82 11.18 -18.23
CA LEU A 463 12.05 10.09 -18.81
C LEU A 463 12.09 10.19 -20.33
N LEU A 464 12.59 9.13 -20.97
CA LEU A 464 12.59 9.00 -22.43
C LEU A 464 12.06 7.63 -22.86
N LEU A 465 11.25 7.62 -23.91
CA LEU A 465 10.78 6.41 -24.58
C LEU A 465 11.97 5.66 -25.20
N LEU A 466 12.03 4.34 -24.99
CA LEU A 466 13.06 3.47 -25.56
C LEU A 466 12.78 3.14 -27.03
N THR A 467 13.85 2.83 -27.78
CA THR A 467 13.73 2.42 -29.19
C THR A 467 13.34 0.94 -29.37
N ASN A 468 12.70 0.64 -30.51
CA ASN A 468 12.34 -0.71 -30.96
C ASN A 468 13.43 -1.40 -31.81
N LYS A 469 14.60 -0.78 -32.00
CA LYS A 469 15.60 -1.25 -32.96
C LYS A 469 16.25 -2.57 -32.53
N LYS A 470 15.71 -3.70 -33.02
CA LYS A 470 16.40 -4.92 -33.52
C LYS A 470 15.80 -6.27 -33.09
N ILE A 471 14.85 -6.30 -32.16
CA ILE A 471 14.19 -7.56 -31.75
C ILE A 471 12.69 -7.28 -31.71
N ASN A 472 11.91 -8.03 -32.50
CA ASN A 472 10.48 -8.14 -32.27
C ASN A 472 10.30 -9.33 -31.34
N PRO A 473 10.29 -9.13 -30.01
CA PRO A 473 10.07 -10.26 -29.15
C PRO A 473 8.66 -10.78 -29.40
N ASN A 474 8.53 -12.07 -29.72
CA ASN A 474 7.25 -12.77 -29.78
C ASN A 474 6.64 -12.91 -28.36
N TRP A 475 6.48 -11.80 -27.63
CA TRP A 475 5.73 -11.78 -26.38
C TRP A 475 4.26 -11.93 -26.73
N ASN A 476 3.77 -13.18 -26.74
CA ASN A 476 2.38 -13.53 -27.02
C ASN A 476 1.37 -12.96 -26.00
N GLN A 477 1.81 -12.17 -25.01
CA GLN A 477 0.96 -11.72 -23.90
C GLN A 477 0.03 -10.54 -24.24
N PHE A 478 0.33 -9.71 -25.24
CA PHE A 478 -0.50 -8.54 -25.61
C PHE A 478 -0.59 -8.34 -27.13
N GLN A 479 -1.05 -9.34 -27.87
CA GLN A 479 -1.14 -9.28 -29.35
C GLN A 479 -2.06 -8.17 -29.91
N TYR A 480 -2.82 -7.49 -29.05
CA TYR A 480 -3.76 -6.42 -29.43
C TYR A 480 -3.22 -5.01 -29.19
N LEU A 481 -2.07 -4.86 -28.51
CA LEU A 481 -1.47 -3.57 -28.24
C LEU A 481 -0.22 -3.38 -29.10
N ASN A 482 -0.06 -2.18 -29.64
CA ASN A 482 1.21 -1.78 -30.23
C ASN A 482 2.27 -1.68 -29.13
N PHE A 483 3.45 -2.17 -29.44
CA PHE A 483 4.55 -2.27 -28.50
C PHE A 483 5.68 -1.31 -28.89
N THR A 484 6.08 -0.45 -27.97
CA THR A 484 7.09 0.57 -28.18
C THR A 484 8.12 0.60 -27.05
N GLY A 485 9.39 0.53 -27.43
CA GLY A 485 10.55 0.37 -26.56
C GLY A 485 10.71 -1.05 -26.04
N LEU A 486 11.95 -1.45 -25.76
CA LEU A 486 12.30 -2.75 -25.19
C LEU A 486 13.05 -2.57 -23.88
N PHE A 487 12.69 -3.28 -22.81
CA PHE A 487 13.47 -3.24 -21.56
C PHE A 487 14.94 -3.66 -21.75
N ILE A 488 15.24 -4.50 -22.75
CA ILE A 488 16.61 -4.89 -23.11
C ILE A 488 17.37 -3.82 -23.93
N ALA A 489 16.69 -2.75 -24.35
CA ALA A 489 17.32 -1.62 -25.03
C ALA A 489 17.73 -0.54 -24.03
N ASN A 490 18.81 0.18 -24.35
CA ASN A 490 19.31 1.31 -23.57
C ASN A 490 19.26 2.64 -24.32
N LEU A 491 18.92 2.61 -25.61
CA LEU A 491 18.88 3.80 -26.46
C LEU A 491 17.45 4.35 -26.52
N PRO A 492 17.25 5.64 -26.24
CA PRO A 492 15.96 6.28 -26.42
C PRO A 492 15.64 6.48 -27.91
N GLU A 493 14.35 6.63 -28.21
CA GLU A 493 13.87 7.07 -29.52
C GLU A 493 14.14 8.57 -29.75
N LEU A 494 14.27 8.98 -31.02
CA LEU A 494 14.37 10.39 -31.37
C LEU A 494 13.06 11.10 -31.02
N LEU A 495 13.13 12.23 -30.30
CA LEU A 495 11.93 12.92 -29.81
C LEU A 495 10.96 13.36 -30.92
N ASN A 496 11.46 13.69 -32.11
CA ASN A 496 10.63 14.07 -33.26
C ASN A 496 9.92 12.89 -33.95
N GLN A 497 10.32 11.65 -33.61
CA GLN A 497 9.71 10.41 -34.08
C GLN A 497 8.88 9.73 -33.00
N SER A 498 9.11 10.09 -31.74
CA SER A 498 8.44 9.52 -30.57
C SER A 498 6.93 9.74 -30.61
N THR A 499 6.19 8.66 -30.39
CA THR A 499 4.73 8.64 -30.23
C THR A 499 4.33 8.47 -28.76
N PHE A 500 5.26 8.71 -27.83
CA PHE A 500 5.09 8.44 -26.41
C PHE A 500 3.82 9.11 -25.86
N LEU A 501 2.81 8.29 -25.55
CA LEU A 501 1.49 8.69 -25.04
C LEU A 501 0.77 9.77 -25.90
N ASN A 502 1.20 10.00 -27.15
CA ASN A 502 0.82 11.15 -27.97
C ASN A 502 1.07 12.52 -27.33
N LEU A 503 2.11 12.64 -26.50
CA LEU A 503 2.53 13.91 -25.91
C LEU A 503 3.08 14.87 -26.97
N SER A 504 2.94 16.17 -26.69
CA SER A 504 3.51 17.19 -27.56
C SER A 504 5.03 17.14 -27.56
N LEU A 505 5.68 17.58 -28.64
CA LEU A 505 7.14 17.69 -28.68
C LEU A 505 7.70 18.55 -27.53
N SER A 506 6.94 19.54 -27.05
CA SER A 506 7.29 20.34 -25.88
C SER A 506 7.31 19.51 -24.60
N ASP A 507 6.28 18.71 -24.36
CA ASP A 507 6.21 17.80 -23.21
C ASP A 507 7.33 16.76 -23.25
N LEU A 508 7.60 16.19 -24.44
CA LEU A 508 8.69 15.24 -24.63
C LEU A 508 10.06 15.87 -24.35
N ARG A 509 10.28 17.12 -24.75
CA ARG A 509 11.49 17.88 -24.40
C ARG A 509 11.58 18.10 -22.90
N ASN A 510 10.48 18.52 -22.25
CA ASN A 510 10.45 18.70 -20.80
C ASN A 510 10.74 17.40 -20.04
N LEU A 511 10.19 16.27 -20.47
CA LEU A 511 10.48 14.97 -19.85
C LEU A 511 11.93 14.54 -20.06
N ALA A 512 12.49 14.75 -21.25
CA ALA A 512 13.87 14.37 -21.58
C ALA A 512 14.91 15.23 -20.85
N ALA A 513 14.64 16.53 -20.72
CA ALA A 513 15.55 17.51 -20.13
C ALA A 513 15.16 17.89 -18.68
N SER A 514 14.19 17.19 -18.07
CA SER A 514 13.66 17.54 -16.74
C SER A 514 13.29 19.02 -16.63
N GLY A 515 12.61 19.55 -17.66
CA GLY A 515 12.32 20.96 -17.89
C GLY A 515 13.05 21.49 -19.13
N GLN A 516 13.53 22.73 -19.09
CA GLN A 516 14.26 23.38 -20.19
C GLN A 516 15.79 23.33 -19.96
N ASN A 517 16.32 22.17 -19.56
CA ASN A 517 17.77 22.00 -19.34
C ASN A 517 18.51 21.65 -20.63
N THR A 518 19.69 22.22 -20.82
CA THR A 518 20.57 21.97 -21.97
C THR A 518 21.85 21.21 -21.61
N ASP A 519 22.10 20.97 -20.33
CA ASP A 519 23.25 20.19 -19.85
C ASP A 519 23.01 18.69 -20.12
N PRO A 520 23.95 17.99 -20.78
CA PRO A 520 23.78 16.58 -21.17
C PRO A 520 23.70 15.64 -19.97
N LEU A 521 24.23 16.06 -18.83
CA LEU A 521 24.17 15.35 -17.56
C LEU A 521 23.10 15.95 -16.66
N LEU A 522 22.17 16.80 -17.13
CA LEU A 522 21.13 17.47 -16.33
C LEU A 522 21.63 18.19 -15.06
N LEU A 523 22.88 18.66 -15.04
CA LEU A 523 23.48 19.26 -13.82
C LEU A 523 22.72 20.49 -13.32
N ASN A 524 22.17 21.27 -14.25
CA ASN A 524 21.45 22.52 -13.96
C ASN A 524 19.92 22.33 -13.80
N ALA A 525 19.42 21.10 -13.75
CA ALA A 525 17.99 20.87 -13.54
C ALA A 525 17.64 21.18 -12.08
N THR A 526 16.40 21.57 -11.82
CA THR A 526 15.86 21.62 -10.46
C THR A 526 15.73 20.21 -9.90
N ALA A 527 15.71 20.08 -8.57
CA ALA A 527 15.49 18.78 -7.94
C ALA A 527 14.03 18.33 -8.10
N TYR A 528 13.10 19.28 -8.13
CA TYR A 528 11.69 19.06 -8.40
C TYR A 528 11.36 19.25 -9.89
N PHE A 529 10.63 18.30 -10.47
CA PHE A 529 10.06 18.38 -11.82
C PHE A 529 8.58 18.01 -11.79
N ASP A 530 7.78 18.76 -12.55
CA ASP A 530 6.35 18.53 -12.71
C ASP A 530 5.94 18.84 -14.15
N LEU A 531 5.45 17.81 -14.86
CA LEU A 531 4.86 18.00 -16.20
C LEU A 531 3.42 18.55 -16.11
N GLY A 532 2.78 18.38 -14.95
CA GLY A 532 1.33 18.46 -14.76
C GLY A 532 0.60 17.24 -15.32
N PRO A 533 -0.70 17.08 -15.01
CA PRO A 533 -1.51 16.01 -15.58
C PRO A 533 -1.59 16.09 -17.11
N ARG A 534 -1.49 14.95 -17.78
CA ARG A 534 -1.71 14.81 -19.23
C ARG A 534 -2.78 13.77 -19.51
N LEU A 535 -3.75 14.15 -20.34
CA LEU A 535 -4.87 13.30 -20.71
C LEU A 535 -4.39 12.14 -21.60
N ILE A 536 -4.76 10.93 -21.21
CA ILE A 536 -4.56 9.72 -21.98
C ILE A 536 -5.83 9.48 -22.80
N THR A 537 -5.67 9.39 -24.13
CA THR A 537 -6.77 9.16 -25.07
C THR A 537 -6.69 7.75 -25.63
N ASP A 538 -7.76 7.28 -26.27
CA ASP A 538 -7.77 5.96 -26.96
C ASP A 538 -6.65 5.85 -28.01
N LYS A 539 -6.26 6.98 -28.63
CA LYS A 539 -5.16 7.03 -29.60
C LYS A 539 -3.80 6.72 -28.97
N SER A 540 -3.69 6.83 -27.65
CA SER A 540 -2.49 6.53 -26.88
C SER A 540 -2.43 5.06 -26.45
N SER A 541 -3.36 4.21 -26.91
CA SER A 541 -3.36 2.77 -26.64
C SER A 541 -2.05 2.12 -27.10
N GLY A 542 -1.42 1.38 -26.20
CA GLY A 542 -0.12 0.76 -26.45
C GLY A 542 0.66 0.46 -25.18
N ILE A 543 1.79 -0.23 -25.36
CA ILE A 543 2.78 -0.51 -24.32
C ILE A 543 4.01 0.34 -24.58
N TYR A 544 4.38 1.16 -23.62
CA TYR A 544 5.52 2.09 -23.73
C TYR A 544 6.56 1.75 -22.67
N HIS A 545 7.74 1.32 -23.08
CA HIS A 545 8.91 1.18 -22.22
C HIS A 545 9.76 2.43 -22.26
N TYR A 546 10.09 2.96 -21.10
CA TYR A 546 10.87 4.19 -20.97
C TYR A 546 12.01 4.01 -19.97
N VAL A 547 12.95 4.95 -20.03
CA VAL A 547 14.20 4.92 -19.28
C VAL A 547 14.56 6.31 -18.79
N SER A 548 15.27 6.39 -17.66
CA SER A 548 16.06 7.58 -17.33
C SER A 548 17.49 7.41 -17.85
N THR A 549 18.04 8.44 -18.49
CA THR A 549 19.43 8.41 -18.96
C THR A 549 20.45 8.67 -17.84
N ARG A 550 20.02 9.03 -16.62
CA ARG A 550 20.92 9.38 -15.52
C ARG A 550 21.39 8.18 -14.69
N ASN A 551 20.65 7.07 -14.69
CA ASN A 551 20.72 6.08 -13.61
C ASN A 551 20.96 4.63 -14.09
N ASN A 552 21.76 4.43 -15.14
CA ASN A 552 21.99 3.10 -15.76
C ASN A 552 23.46 2.62 -15.85
N ASP A 553 24.44 3.35 -15.31
CA ASP A 553 25.90 3.09 -15.53
C ASP A 553 26.62 2.55 -14.28
N PHE A 554 25.88 2.00 -13.30
CA PHE A 554 26.42 1.78 -11.93
C PHE A 554 26.17 0.38 -11.36
N SER A 555 25.17 -0.31 -11.88
CA SER A 555 24.83 -1.69 -11.54
C SER A 555 24.26 -2.36 -12.79
N ASN A 556 23.92 -3.65 -12.66
CA ASN A 556 23.18 -4.37 -13.69
C ASN A 556 21.67 -4.01 -13.72
N ARG A 557 21.25 -2.94 -13.02
CA ARG A 557 19.86 -2.47 -12.97
C ARG A 557 19.74 -1.10 -13.63
N ASP A 558 18.70 -0.95 -14.43
CA ASP A 558 18.37 0.29 -15.14
C ASP A 558 17.13 0.93 -14.51
N GLN A 559 17.11 2.25 -14.39
CA GLN A 559 15.88 2.99 -14.06
C GLN A 559 14.96 2.99 -15.29
N LYS A 560 14.14 1.95 -15.40
CA LYS A 560 13.20 1.73 -16.50
C LYS A 560 11.80 1.44 -15.97
N GLY A 561 10.79 1.88 -16.71
CA GLY A 561 9.40 1.61 -16.41
C GLY A 561 8.60 1.28 -17.65
N ARG A 562 7.35 0.87 -17.43
CA ARG A 562 6.37 0.65 -18.49
C ARG A 562 5.03 1.29 -18.18
N ILE A 563 4.44 1.94 -19.18
CA ILE A 563 3.05 2.36 -19.17
C ILE A 563 2.29 1.50 -20.17
N ILE A 564 1.17 0.93 -19.74
CA ILE A 564 0.26 0.13 -20.54
C ILE A 564 -1.05 0.90 -20.62
N VAL A 565 -1.32 1.49 -21.78
CA VAL A 565 -2.60 2.17 -22.04
C VAL A 565 -3.54 1.15 -22.69
N GLN A 566 -4.60 0.78 -21.98
CA GLN A 566 -5.62 -0.10 -22.53
C GLN A 566 -6.55 0.69 -23.46
N PRO A 567 -7.14 0.07 -24.50
CA PRO A 567 -8.12 0.70 -25.37
C PRO A 567 -9.55 0.67 -24.80
N PHE A 568 -9.71 0.27 -23.53
CA PHE A 568 -11.00 0.04 -22.88
C PHE A 568 -10.97 0.53 -21.44
N GLN A 569 -12.15 0.81 -20.89
CA GLN A 569 -12.29 1.27 -19.51
C GLN A 569 -12.13 0.11 -18.54
N PHE A 570 -11.44 0.36 -17.42
CA PHE A 570 -11.37 -0.59 -16.33
C PHE A 570 -11.21 0.13 -15.00
N ASN A 571 -11.54 -0.58 -13.92
CA ASN A 571 -11.29 -0.17 -12.55
C ASN A 571 -10.69 -1.34 -11.77
N TYR A 572 -9.71 -1.05 -10.92
CA TYR A 572 -9.14 -2.02 -9.97
C TYR A 572 -9.80 -1.84 -8.62
N GLN A 573 -10.30 -2.92 -8.04
CA GLN A 573 -10.83 -2.94 -6.68
C GLN A 573 -10.26 -4.15 -5.94
N THR A 574 -9.64 -3.93 -4.79
CA THR A 574 -9.32 -5.03 -3.89
C THR A 574 -10.55 -5.29 -3.00
N ILE A 575 -11.03 -6.53 -2.97
CA ILE A 575 -12.16 -6.96 -2.14
C ILE A 575 -11.69 -7.92 -1.06
N GLY A 576 -12.35 -7.90 0.10
CA GLY A 576 -12.14 -8.83 1.21
C GLY A 576 -13.47 -9.39 1.70
N GLN A 577 -13.52 -9.84 2.94
CA GLN A 577 -14.74 -10.43 3.52
C GLN A 577 -15.86 -9.42 3.75
N ASN A 578 -15.59 -8.11 3.71
CA ASN A 578 -16.62 -7.08 3.92
C ASN A 578 -17.45 -6.80 2.65
N THR A 579 -18.51 -5.99 2.79
CA THR A 579 -19.22 -5.45 1.61
C THR A 579 -18.37 -4.38 0.92
N TYR A 580 -18.26 -4.45 -0.41
CA TYR A 580 -17.59 -3.46 -1.26
C TYR A 580 -18.49 -3.04 -2.41
N THR A 581 -18.48 -1.75 -2.73
CA THR A 581 -19.18 -1.19 -3.89
C THR A 581 -18.17 -0.46 -4.75
N THR A 582 -18.08 -0.83 -6.02
CA THR A 582 -17.24 -0.15 -7.00
C THR A 582 -18.07 0.33 -8.18
N LYS A 583 -17.61 1.38 -8.84
CA LYS A 583 -18.20 1.89 -10.08
C LYS A 583 -17.22 1.74 -11.22
N LEU A 584 -17.74 1.38 -12.39
CA LEU A 584 -17.05 1.50 -13.66
C LEU A 584 -17.96 2.29 -14.59
N GLU A 585 -17.58 3.54 -14.87
CA GLU A 585 -18.48 4.53 -15.46
C GLU A 585 -19.77 4.63 -14.62
N ASP A 586 -20.95 4.48 -15.21
CA ASP A 586 -22.23 4.56 -14.50
C ASP A 586 -22.68 3.19 -13.93
N THR A 587 -21.98 2.11 -14.27
CA THR A 587 -22.27 0.77 -13.76
C THR A 587 -21.73 0.59 -12.34
N THR A 588 -22.61 0.15 -11.44
CA THR A 588 -22.26 -0.17 -10.05
C THR A 588 -22.18 -1.68 -9.86
N VAL A 589 -21.10 -2.15 -9.24
CA VAL A 589 -20.91 -3.55 -8.87
C VAL A 589 -20.73 -3.64 -7.36
N ILE A 590 -21.53 -4.49 -6.73
CA ILE A 590 -21.56 -4.70 -5.29
C ILE A 590 -21.08 -6.12 -5.01
N PHE A 591 -20.09 -6.24 -4.14
CA PHE A 591 -19.59 -7.48 -3.57
C PHE A 591 -20.12 -7.54 -2.14
N PRO A 592 -21.17 -8.32 -1.85
CA PRO A 592 -21.69 -8.46 -0.49
C PRO A 592 -20.65 -8.99 0.50
N GLU A 593 -20.91 -8.80 1.79
CA GLU A 593 -20.13 -9.43 2.85
C GLU A 593 -20.06 -10.96 2.65
N GLY A 594 -18.88 -11.51 2.89
CA GLY A 594 -18.57 -12.93 2.70
C GLY A 594 -18.39 -13.36 1.24
N SER A 595 -18.43 -12.47 0.24
CA SER A 595 -18.27 -12.86 -1.18
C SER A 595 -16.97 -13.59 -1.47
N VAL A 596 -15.90 -13.30 -0.73
CA VAL A 596 -14.61 -13.99 -0.83
C VAL A 596 -14.09 -14.33 0.57
N ASN A 597 -13.43 -15.48 0.71
CA ASN A 597 -12.87 -15.93 1.99
C ASN A 597 -11.53 -15.24 2.31
N THR A 598 -10.79 -14.84 1.28
CA THR A 598 -9.52 -14.12 1.37
C THR A 598 -9.60 -12.85 0.55
N THR A 599 -8.66 -11.93 0.77
CA THR A 599 -8.59 -10.75 -0.10
C THR A 599 -8.21 -11.12 -1.52
N VAL A 600 -8.93 -10.56 -2.50
CA VAL A 600 -8.69 -10.77 -3.92
C VAL A 600 -8.67 -9.43 -4.65
N PRO A 601 -7.62 -9.11 -5.44
CA PRO A 601 -7.66 -7.99 -6.36
C PRO A 601 -8.59 -8.31 -7.54
N ILE A 602 -9.58 -7.47 -7.77
CA ILE A 602 -10.52 -7.56 -8.87
C ILE A 602 -10.21 -6.47 -9.89
N LYS A 603 -10.20 -6.84 -11.17
CA LYS A 603 -10.23 -5.87 -12.28
C LYS A 603 -11.57 -5.99 -12.98
N LEU A 604 -12.36 -4.92 -12.93
CA LEU A 604 -13.61 -4.79 -13.68
C LEU A 604 -13.30 -4.02 -14.95
N SER A 605 -13.53 -4.61 -16.11
CA SER A 605 -13.29 -3.99 -17.43
C SER A 605 -14.59 -3.92 -18.22
N LYS A 606 -14.74 -2.88 -19.05
CA LYS A 606 -15.86 -2.67 -19.96
C LYS A 606 -15.33 -2.43 -21.36
N PHE A 607 -15.82 -3.23 -22.30
CA PHE A 607 -15.50 -3.14 -23.71
C PHE A 607 -16.74 -2.70 -24.48
N SER A 608 -16.63 -1.61 -25.24
CA SER A 608 -17.67 -1.24 -26.21
C SER A 608 -17.61 -2.14 -27.45
N ARG A 609 -18.70 -2.19 -28.20
CA ARG A 609 -18.77 -2.89 -29.48
C ARG A 609 -17.63 -2.50 -30.44
N ASP A 610 -17.36 -1.20 -30.55
CA ASP A 610 -16.30 -0.70 -31.44
C ASP A 610 -14.90 -1.09 -30.93
N GLN A 611 -14.65 -1.03 -29.63
CA GLN A 611 -13.40 -1.47 -29.02
C GLN A 611 -13.15 -2.97 -29.22
N LEU A 612 -14.21 -3.79 -29.14
CA LEU A 612 -14.13 -5.22 -29.43
C LEU A 612 -13.71 -5.50 -30.87
N SER A 613 -14.20 -4.72 -31.84
CA SER A 613 -13.78 -4.87 -33.24
C SER A 613 -12.27 -4.64 -33.44
N GLN A 614 -11.66 -3.73 -32.66
CA GLN A 614 -10.22 -3.47 -32.68
C GLN A 614 -9.39 -4.58 -32.00
N ILE A 615 -9.95 -5.19 -30.96
CA ILE A 615 -9.32 -6.28 -30.21
C ILE A 615 -9.55 -7.64 -30.90
N LEU A 616 -10.41 -7.74 -31.92
CA LEU A 616 -10.83 -9.02 -32.54
C LEU A 616 -10.68 -9.09 -34.06
N PRO A 617 -9.52 -8.79 -34.68
CA PRO A 617 -9.30 -9.22 -36.05
C PRO A 617 -9.09 -10.74 -36.07
N LEU A 618 -10.11 -11.51 -36.44
CA LEU A 618 -9.98 -12.92 -36.77
C LEU A 618 -9.71 -13.03 -38.27
N ASN A 619 -8.47 -13.38 -38.64
CA ASN A 619 -8.03 -13.53 -40.03
C ASN A 619 -8.37 -12.34 -40.95
N GLY A 620 -8.34 -11.11 -40.43
CA GLY A 620 -8.61 -9.90 -41.21
C GLY A 620 -10.09 -9.65 -41.53
N GLN A 621 -11.03 -10.40 -40.94
CA GLN A 621 -12.47 -10.16 -41.06
C GLN A 621 -13.05 -9.59 -39.77
N ASN A 622 -13.85 -8.53 -39.90
CA ASN A 622 -14.65 -7.96 -38.81
C ASN A 622 -15.86 -8.86 -38.54
N ILE A 623 -15.80 -9.64 -37.46
CA ILE A 623 -16.90 -10.53 -37.05
C ILE A 623 -18.01 -9.74 -36.31
N VAL A 624 -17.68 -8.57 -35.79
CA VAL A 624 -18.64 -7.63 -35.18
C VAL A 624 -19.28 -6.81 -36.30
N ASN A 625 -20.52 -7.13 -36.70
CA ASN A 625 -21.29 -6.37 -37.70
C ASN A 625 -22.42 -5.54 -37.03
N LYS A 626 -23.07 -4.63 -37.77
CA LYS A 626 -24.16 -3.80 -37.23
C LYS A 626 -25.40 -4.57 -36.73
N GLN A 627 -25.53 -5.86 -37.00
CA GLN A 627 -26.63 -6.76 -36.62
C GLN A 627 -26.31 -7.62 -35.37
N THR A 628 -25.13 -7.52 -34.77
CA THR A 628 -24.84 -8.21 -33.49
C THR A 628 -25.57 -7.52 -32.34
N LEU A 629 -26.36 -8.28 -31.59
CA LEU A 629 -27.35 -7.83 -30.59
C LEU A 629 -26.76 -7.36 -29.24
N PHE A 630 -25.49 -6.96 -29.14
CA PHE A 630 -24.87 -6.56 -27.87
C PHE A 630 -24.13 -5.21 -27.94
N ASP A 631 -24.28 -4.37 -26.92
CA ASP A 631 -23.68 -3.02 -26.87
C ASP A 631 -22.36 -2.96 -26.11
N SER A 632 -22.25 -3.72 -25.02
CA SER A 632 -21.06 -3.75 -24.16
C SER A 632 -20.79 -5.16 -23.62
N VAL A 633 -19.51 -5.41 -23.31
CA VAL A 633 -19.04 -6.62 -22.64
C VAL A 633 -18.33 -6.21 -21.36
N TYR A 634 -18.72 -6.82 -20.25
CA TYR A 634 -18.09 -6.62 -18.96
C TYR A 634 -17.24 -7.82 -18.62
N VAL A 635 -16.08 -7.58 -18.02
CA VAL A 635 -15.15 -8.62 -17.62
C VAL A 635 -14.75 -8.39 -16.17
N VAL A 636 -14.88 -9.43 -15.35
CA VAL A 636 -14.38 -9.45 -13.98
C VAL A 636 -13.20 -10.43 -13.92
N GLU A 637 -12.02 -9.91 -13.60
CA GLU A 637 -10.79 -10.70 -13.41
C GLU A 637 -10.43 -10.77 -11.92
N PRO A 638 -9.80 -11.86 -11.41
CA PRO A 638 -9.38 -13.04 -12.16
C PRO A 638 -10.56 -13.88 -12.64
N TYR A 639 -10.44 -14.40 -13.86
CA TYR A 639 -11.45 -15.29 -14.45
C TYR A 639 -11.68 -16.50 -13.54
N ASP A 640 -12.93 -16.97 -13.48
CA ASP A 640 -13.31 -18.20 -12.78
C ASP A 640 -13.21 -18.12 -11.25
N LEU A 641 -13.02 -16.92 -10.70
CA LEU A 641 -13.15 -16.72 -9.26
C LEU A 641 -14.59 -17.04 -8.85
N GLN A 642 -14.76 -18.07 -8.03
CA GLN A 642 -16.05 -18.37 -7.40
C GLN A 642 -16.24 -17.47 -6.19
N PHE A 643 -17.42 -16.87 -6.10
CA PHE A 643 -17.86 -16.08 -4.96
C PHE A 643 -18.75 -16.92 -4.05
N SER A 644 -18.55 -16.85 -2.74
CA SER A 644 -19.40 -17.54 -1.75
C SER A 644 -20.79 -16.90 -1.67
N SER A 645 -20.91 -15.64 -2.08
CA SER A 645 -22.15 -14.86 -2.15
C SER A 645 -22.27 -14.22 -3.53
N ASN A 646 -23.48 -14.18 -4.09
CA ASN A 646 -23.71 -13.59 -5.40
C ASN A 646 -23.30 -12.11 -5.46
N ILE A 647 -22.39 -11.77 -6.36
CA ILE A 647 -22.07 -10.38 -6.70
C ILE A 647 -23.22 -9.77 -7.48
N GLN A 648 -23.43 -8.47 -7.30
CA GLN A 648 -24.59 -7.76 -7.85
C GLN A 648 -24.15 -6.67 -8.81
N PHE A 649 -24.75 -6.65 -9.99
CA PHE A 649 -24.54 -5.60 -10.98
C PHE A 649 -25.77 -4.71 -11.04
N GLN A 650 -25.53 -3.42 -11.21
CA GLN A 650 -26.54 -2.39 -11.42
C GLN A 650 -26.09 -1.51 -12.59
N ILE A 651 -26.74 -1.70 -13.74
CA ILE A 651 -26.38 -1.02 -15.00
C ILE A 651 -27.49 -0.02 -15.37
N PRO A 652 -27.20 1.28 -15.47
CA PRO A 652 -28.18 2.28 -15.89
C PRO A 652 -28.65 2.08 -17.34
N PHE A 653 -29.93 2.34 -17.60
CA PHE A 653 -30.50 2.16 -18.95
C PHE A 653 -29.95 3.11 -20.00
N GLN A 654 -29.34 4.23 -19.62
CA GLN A 654 -28.68 5.12 -20.59
C GLN A 654 -27.51 4.42 -21.30
N GLU A 655 -26.97 3.34 -20.70
CA GLU A 655 -25.95 2.50 -21.30
C GLU A 655 -26.49 1.41 -22.25
N LEU A 656 -27.82 1.25 -22.36
CA LEU A 656 -28.48 0.23 -23.18
C LEU A 656 -29.28 0.92 -24.29
N ASN A 657 -28.97 0.71 -25.57
CA ASN A 657 -29.72 1.33 -26.67
C ASN A 657 -31.17 0.79 -26.73
N ASN A 658 -32.14 1.69 -26.55
CA ASN A 658 -33.59 1.56 -26.85
C ASN A 658 -34.48 0.56 -26.05
N ASP A 659 -35.66 1.08 -25.69
CA ASP A 659 -36.92 0.42 -25.31
C ASP A 659 -36.87 -0.88 -24.47
N GLN A 660 -36.37 -0.71 -23.24
CA GLN A 660 -37.05 -1.04 -21.97
C GLN A 660 -37.65 -2.43 -21.66
N LYS A 661 -37.60 -3.50 -22.47
CA LYS A 661 -38.20 -4.79 -22.01
C LYS A 661 -37.45 -6.09 -22.33
N ASN A 662 -36.32 -6.04 -23.03
CA ASN A 662 -35.86 -7.22 -23.76
C ASN A 662 -34.33 -7.40 -23.79
N VAL A 663 -33.64 -7.32 -22.65
CA VAL A 663 -32.20 -7.64 -22.56
C VAL A 663 -32.01 -8.95 -21.81
N ASP A 664 -31.28 -9.89 -22.40
CA ASP A 664 -30.76 -11.08 -21.72
C ASP A 664 -29.29 -10.85 -21.35
N VAL A 665 -28.88 -11.34 -20.16
CA VAL A 665 -27.48 -11.32 -19.74
C VAL A 665 -26.92 -12.73 -19.87
N LEU A 666 -25.84 -12.87 -20.64
CA LEU A 666 -25.13 -14.13 -20.84
C LEU A 666 -23.77 -14.05 -20.15
N GLN A 667 -23.40 -15.09 -19.41
CA GLN A 667 -22.09 -15.26 -18.81
C GLN A 667 -21.34 -16.40 -19.50
N PHE A 668 -20.08 -16.18 -19.85
CA PHE A 668 -19.19 -17.22 -20.36
C PHE A 668 -18.59 -18.02 -19.19
N GLU A 669 -18.80 -19.33 -19.18
CA GLU A 669 -18.14 -20.29 -18.27
C GLU A 669 -17.01 -21.01 -19.03
N PRO A 670 -15.73 -20.62 -18.85
CA PRO A 670 -14.64 -21.13 -19.66
C PRO A 670 -14.26 -22.59 -19.33
N THR A 671 -14.63 -23.12 -18.16
CA THR A 671 -14.38 -24.52 -17.79
C THR A 671 -15.04 -25.50 -18.76
N ASN A 672 -16.31 -25.24 -19.11
CA ASN A 672 -17.09 -26.08 -20.02
C ASN A 672 -17.22 -25.46 -21.42
N GLY A 673 -16.79 -24.21 -21.60
CA GLY A 673 -16.97 -23.47 -22.85
C GLY A 673 -18.43 -23.17 -23.16
N VAL A 674 -19.28 -23.09 -22.14
CA VAL A 674 -20.73 -22.87 -22.26
C VAL A 674 -21.12 -21.47 -21.81
N TYR A 675 -22.31 -21.04 -22.22
CA TYR A 675 -22.90 -19.77 -21.81
C TYR A 675 -24.08 -20.01 -20.89
N LEU A 676 -24.07 -19.35 -19.74
CA LEU A 676 -25.16 -19.36 -18.78
C LEU A 676 -25.99 -18.09 -18.97
N LYS A 677 -27.30 -18.25 -19.16
CA LYS A 677 -28.22 -17.13 -19.16
C LYS A 677 -28.54 -16.77 -17.70
N LEU A 678 -28.15 -15.57 -17.29
CA LEU A 678 -28.39 -15.07 -15.93
C LEU A 678 -29.79 -14.48 -15.82
N PHE A 679 -30.39 -14.64 -14.63
CA PHE A 679 -31.63 -13.95 -14.31
C PHE A 679 -31.36 -12.46 -14.08
N SER A 680 -32.06 -11.61 -14.82
CA SER A 680 -31.95 -10.16 -14.71
C SER A 680 -33.31 -9.53 -14.44
N THR A 681 -33.34 -8.55 -13.54
CA THR A 681 -34.53 -7.77 -13.19
C THR A 681 -34.39 -6.33 -13.68
N LEU A 682 -35.51 -5.77 -14.13
CA LEU A 682 -35.57 -4.42 -14.65
C LEU A 682 -36.23 -3.51 -13.62
N ASP A 683 -35.47 -2.60 -13.01
CA ASP A 683 -36.00 -1.57 -12.12
C ASP A 683 -36.38 -0.35 -12.96
N THR A 684 -37.64 -0.32 -13.42
CA THR A 684 -38.14 0.74 -14.31
C THR A 684 -38.18 2.11 -13.65
N ASN A 685 -38.33 2.17 -12.32
CA ASN A 685 -38.43 3.41 -11.56
C ASN A 685 -37.06 4.10 -11.47
N ASN A 686 -36.03 3.33 -11.14
CA ASN A 686 -34.66 3.85 -11.05
C ASN A 686 -33.89 3.78 -12.38
N ARG A 687 -34.51 3.21 -13.42
CA ARG A 687 -33.92 2.98 -14.74
C ARG A 687 -32.62 2.17 -14.72
N VAL A 688 -32.61 1.06 -13.99
CA VAL A 688 -31.42 0.20 -13.79
C VAL A 688 -31.74 -1.27 -14.07
N LEU A 689 -30.87 -1.95 -14.81
CA LEU A 689 -30.86 -3.41 -15.00
C LEU A 689 -30.03 -4.02 -13.87
N LYS A 690 -30.61 -4.97 -13.14
CA LYS A 690 -29.95 -5.67 -12.04
C LYS A 690 -29.82 -7.15 -12.34
N PHE A 691 -28.62 -7.69 -12.21
CA PHE A 691 -28.39 -9.14 -12.28
C PHE A 691 -27.35 -9.55 -11.26
N GLN A 692 -27.25 -10.85 -11.05
CA GLN A 692 -26.35 -11.45 -10.08
C GLN A 692 -25.54 -12.57 -10.71
N SER A 693 -24.34 -12.81 -10.19
CA SER A 693 -23.52 -13.95 -10.54
C SER A 693 -22.76 -14.45 -9.32
N ASP A 694 -22.55 -15.76 -9.24
CA ASP A 694 -21.72 -16.43 -8.24
C ASP A 694 -20.27 -16.60 -8.70
N THR A 695 -19.93 -16.12 -9.89
CA THR A 695 -18.63 -16.35 -10.54
C THR A 695 -18.14 -15.10 -11.27
N ALA A 696 -16.84 -14.86 -11.23
CA ALA A 696 -16.20 -13.87 -12.10
C ALA A 696 -16.11 -14.42 -13.54
N GLY A 697 -16.08 -13.54 -14.52
CA GLY A 697 -16.02 -13.96 -15.92
C GLY A 697 -16.39 -12.86 -16.90
N VAL A 698 -16.80 -13.27 -18.09
CA VAL A 698 -17.20 -12.38 -19.18
C VAL A 698 -18.72 -12.34 -19.25
N PHE A 699 -19.30 -11.15 -19.14
CA PHE A 699 -20.73 -10.87 -19.18
C PHE A 699 -21.08 -10.09 -20.46
N VAL A 700 -22.04 -10.61 -21.22
CA VAL A 700 -22.47 -10.07 -22.51
C VAL A 700 -23.97 -9.78 -22.47
N PHE A 701 -24.36 -8.59 -22.88
CA PHE A 701 -25.75 -8.13 -22.87
C PHE A 701 -26.35 -8.30 -24.25
N VAL A 702 -27.44 -9.05 -24.39
CA VAL A 702 -28.04 -9.36 -25.69
C VAL A 702 -29.47 -8.84 -25.76
N GLU A 703 -29.75 -7.97 -26.73
CA GLU A 703 -31.11 -7.54 -27.06
C GLU A 703 -31.93 -8.69 -27.67
N LYS A 704 -33.17 -8.89 -27.23
CA LYS A 704 -34.11 -9.80 -27.90
C LYS A 704 -34.72 -9.07 -29.09
N SER A 705 -34.53 -9.62 -30.29
CA SER A 705 -35.19 -9.11 -31.49
C SER A 705 -36.72 -9.18 -31.36
N SER A 706 -37.41 -8.09 -31.62
CA SER A 706 -38.87 -7.95 -31.56
C SER A 706 -39.64 -8.49 -32.78
N SER A 707 -39.06 -9.38 -33.60
CA SER A 707 -39.73 -9.89 -34.82
C SER A 707 -39.90 -11.42 -34.87
N SER A 708 -41.15 -11.84 -34.66
CA SER A 708 -41.88 -12.85 -35.45
C SER A 708 -41.07 -14.00 -36.09
N ILE A 709 -41.03 -15.14 -35.39
CA ILE A 709 -41.19 -16.55 -35.84
C ILE A 709 -40.34 -17.12 -37.02
N TRP A 710 -39.65 -16.32 -37.83
CA TRP A 710 -38.80 -16.79 -38.94
C TRP A 710 -37.31 -16.48 -38.79
N VAL A 711 -36.91 -15.71 -37.77
CA VAL A 711 -35.51 -15.30 -37.53
C VAL A 711 -34.79 -16.20 -36.49
N ALA A 712 -35.55 -16.98 -35.71
CA ALA A 712 -35.03 -17.75 -34.57
C ALA A 712 -34.13 -18.95 -34.93
N GLY A 713 -34.28 -19.54 -36.12
CA GLY A 713 -33.59 -20.80 -36.48
C GLY A 713 -32.12 -20.65 -36.93
N VAL A 714 -31.71 -19.48 -37.42
CA VAL A 714 -30.38 -19.27 -38.02
C VAL A 714 -29.63 -18.10 -37.38
N VAL A 715 -30.32 -17.03 -36.98
CA VAL A 715 -29.66 -15.84 -36.43
C VAL A 715 -29.24 -16.04 -34.97
N ILE A 716 -30.06 -16.72 -34.16
CA ILE A 716 -29.73 -16.99 -32.75
C ILE A 716 -28.46 -17.86 -32.62
N PRO A 717 -28.31 -18.99 -33.34
CA PRO A 717 -27.07 -19.77 -33.32
C PRO A 717 -25.84 -18.98 -33.79
N ILE A 718 -25.97 -18.16 -34.84
CA ILE A 718 -24.85 -17.36 -35.36
C ILE A 718 -24.44 -16.28 -34.35
N VAL A 719 -25.41 -15.60 -33.73
CA VAL A 719 -25.13 -14.60 -32.68
C VAL A 719 -24.46 -15.28 -31.47
N LEU A 720 -24.93 -16.45 -31.06
CA LEU A 720 -24.29 -17.23 -29.99
C LEU A 720 -22.86 -17.65 -30.37
N ILE A 721 -22.61 -18.08 -31.62
CA ILE A 721 -21.26 -18.40 -32.10
C ILE A 721 -20.35 -17.17 -32.09
N VAL A 722 -20.85 -16.01 -32.50
CA VAL A 722 -20.09 -14.75 -32.46
C VAL A 722 -19.75 -14.37 -31.02
N ILE A 723 -20.71 -14.49 -30.10
CA ILE A 723 -20.50 -14.26 -28.67
C ILE A 723 -19.46 -15.25 -28.09
N ILE A 724 -19.57 -16.55 -28.43
CA ILE A 724 -18.60 -17.61 -28.09
C ILE A 724 -17.20 -17.20 -28.49
N ILE A 725 -17.03 -16.79 -29.75
CA ILE A 725 -15.75 -16.36 -30.30
C ILE A 725 -15.24 -15.13 -29.54
N ILE A 726 -16.09 -14.13 -29.30
CA ILE A 726 -15.71 -12.89 -28.60
C ILE A 726 -15.22 -13.18 -27.18
N SER A 727 -16.01 -13.85 -26.33
CA SER A 727 -15.59 -14.07 -24.94
C SER A 727 -14.40 -15.03 -24.84
N THR A 728 -14.32 -16.03 -25.72
CA THR A 728 -13.17 -16.95 -25.78
C THR A 728 -11.89 -16.20 -26.15
N VAL A 729 -11.94 -15.30 -27.14
CA VAL A 729 -10.77 -14.51 -27.55
C VAL A 729 -10.40 -13.48 -26.47
N ILE A 730 -11.37 -12.78 -25.87
CA ILE A 730 -11.12 -11.88 -24.73
C ILE A 730 -10.42 -12.66 -23.60
N TYR A 731 -10.98 -13.80 -23.21
CA TYR A 731 -10.42 -14.68 -22.17
C TYR A 731 -8.96 -15.05 -22.49
N PHE A 732 -8.67 -15.57 -23.68
CA PHE A 732 -7.31 -15.99 -24.02
C PHE A 732 -6.33 -14.83 -24.24
N ARG A 733 -6.80 -13.66 -24.71
CA ARG A 733 -5.94 -12.47 -24.87
C ARG A 733 -5.57 -11.84 -23.53
N LEU A 734 -6.49 -11.86 -22.56
CA LEU A 734 -6.25 -11.36 -21.21
C LEU A 734 -5.63 -12.41 -20.28
N SER A 735 -5.74 -13.71 -20.64
CA SER A 735 -5.08 -14.85 -19.97
C SER A 735 -4.15 -15.66 -20.89
N PRO A 736 -3.01 -15.11 -21.35
CA PRO A 736 -2.15 -15.75 -22.34
C PRO A 736 -1.54 -17.08 -21.89
N ASN A 737 -1.27 -17.22 -20.58
CA ASN A 737 -0.71 -18.45 -20.02
C ASN A 737 -1.68 -19.63 -20.12
N ARG A 738 -2.99 -19.37 -20.01
CA ARG A 738 -4.03 -20.39 -20.20
C ARG A 738 -4.10 -20.84 -21.66
N TYR A 739 -3.96 -19.91 -22.61
CA TYR A 739 -3.87 -20.25 -24.03
C TYR A 739 -2.71 -21.21 -24.31
N ILE A 740 -1.52 -20.95 -23.72
CA ILE A 740 -0.36 -21.84 -23.85
C ILE A 740 -0.64 -23.23 -23.27
N GLN A 741 -1.23 -23.31 -22.07
CA GLN A 741 -1.60 -24.58 -21.44
C GLN A 741 -2.57 -25.40 -22.30
N VAL A 742 -3.62 -24.76 -22.80
CA VAL A 742 -4.62 -25.40 -23.68
C VAL A 742 -3.98 -25.85 -24.99
N LYS A 743 -3.14 -25.00 -25.61
CA LYS A 743 -2.40 -25.33 -26.84
C LYS A 743 -1.47 -26.53 -26.62
N ASP A 744 -0.77 -26.58 -25.50
CA ASP A 744 0.10 -27.70 -25.15
C ASP A 744 -0.68 -28.99 -24.93
N GLN A 745 -1.82 -28.94 -24.24
CA GLN A 745 -2.71 -30.08 -24.09
C GLN A 745 -3.24 -30.56 -25.45
N LEU A 746 -3.75 -29.65 -26.29
CA LEU A 746 -4.22 -30.00 -27.64
C LEU A 746 -3.11 -30.58 -28.51
N THR A 747 -1.87 -30.09 -28.38
CA THR A 747 -0.72 -30.63 -29.10
C THR A 747 -0.34 -32.02 -28.59
N LYS A 748 -0.41 -32.27 -27.28
CA LYS A 748 -0.22 -33.59 -26.67
C LYS A 748 -1.33 -34.57 -27.09
N THR A 749 -2.59 -34.15 -27.10
CA THR A 749 -3.73 -34.95 -27.58
C THR A 749 -3.61 -35.26 -29.07
N LYS A 750 -3.24 -34.27 -29.89
CA LYS A 750 -2.96 -34.48 -31.32
C LYS A 750 -1.84 -35.49 -31.52
N ARG A 751 -0.71 -35.34 -30.82
CA ARG A 751 0.39 -36.33 -30.85
C ARG A 751 -0.05 -37.73 -30.42
N SER A 752 -0.89 -37.84 -29.38
CA SER A 752 -1.46 -39.11 -28.92
C SER A 752 -2.44 -39.74 -29.92
N PHE A 753 -3.13 -38.94 -30.72
CA PHE A 753 -4.05 -39.43 -31.76
C PHE A 753 -3.27 -39.90 -33.00
N PHE A 754 -2.23 -39.15 -33.40
CA PHE A 754 -1.35 -39.51 -34.52
C PHE A 754 -0.31 -40.58 -34.20
N SER A 755 -0.10 -40.92 -32.92
CA SER A 755 0.71 -42.09 -32.53
C SER A 755 -0.11 -43.37 -32.39
N ARG A 756 -1.42 -43.32 -32.64
CA ARG A 756 -2.37 -44.45 -32.57
C ARG A 756 -3.02 -44.77 -33.93
N VAL A 757 -2.61 -44.06 -34.98
CA VAL A 757 -2.86 -44.36 -36.40
C VAL A 757 -1.51 -44.67 -37.01
#